data_AF-A0AAE9F353-F1
#
_entry.id   AF-A0AAE9F353-F1
#
_cell.length_a   1.000
_cell.length_b   1.000
_cell.length_c   1.000
_cell.angle_alpha   90.00
_cell.angle_beta   90.00
_cell.angle_gamma   90.00
#
_symmetry.space_group_name_H-M   'P 1'
#
loop_
_entity.id
_entity.type
_entity.pdbx_description
1 polymer ?
#
loop_
_entity_poly.entity_id
_entity_poly.type
_entity_poly.pdbx_seq_one_letter_code
_entity_poly.pdbx_strand_id
1 'polypeptide(L)'
;MSDPNVTPLLRYFFPAEILKSLQLTSNNECTIPDIRAKLYINSNGSIDDLLKFKSFPGSVNKFHRNMADPYMMDTYMYYGMNDANKPFFYKHDLLVYFEQFVFRRIRQLPFIIPAISFYFKCKEDELGSGRFELAPLNTDAIEKIEEQIERSIEKLHKHDKAIIREPFPEFSYEQFCARITRINFIDSSDLGPLPKILSENQAELSSDANKKLYPNIIIWIHTIVTVFNSITESHPELFRPSSVSRKPDDPVIIRCFEDDHKLYMMDFEFVLAKTPLVVSHQLKPIEDMKDAIKRSGVYETVFANQLKARLTKNREYVRHPILRTNRRAVPIPTFDGRHCILASDLLFEILRDMCSVQNVFQKINTKNWSIINNLFKDLAGTFNGKLGPFFIDTENSEAVRKKCVTHIEHHLGPQLKEVKFIKEFNGFVLKDVKSTIKFLGLTTAFPKISDFAEHAFKTVKQRKGDKKLDTRDMFTALEICQLNCILPILPKLQKFVHNQGACLRNHLHCAKCLQAHPEPLAEPTLFKWVTAETPGATVVARKCDAPDPEGFSESSESELPAELLAELKAKYPEHFPAADVEQVENEEKELQEESNETSPESREEEPEKEESLEESSEEPSEKPVESILNKHSASCPNSSSQASTEEDKENIPASNPQEEGSSDCEQCENLRKFRDAMKELIGNCMSGTTEILKETRKDHKELENSLKSYGPIRLSDDNRELFDKQFERIMKRSDWDITNCGDDIRPWPWFRK
;
A
#
# COMPACT_ATOMS: atom_id res chain seq x y z
N MET A 1 -3.83 -14.93 -21.90
CA MET A 1 -3.68 -13.85 -20.88
C MET A 1 -2.29 -13.97 -20.28
N SER A 2 -1.27 -13.81 -21.11
CA SER A 2 0.07 -14.36 -20.86
C SER A 2 1.10 -13.57 -21.65
N ASP A 3 1.00 -12.25 -21.56
CA ASP A 3 2.11 -11.37 -21.92
C ASP A 3 3.14 -11.46 -20.78
N PRO A 4 4.39 -11.90 -21.04
CA PRO A 4 5.41 -12.04 -20.01
C PRO A 4 5.83 -10.70 -19.38
N ASN A 5 5.58 -9.57 -20.06
CA ASN A 5 6.00 -8.24 -19.60
C ASN A 5 5.09 -7.67 -18.48
N VAL A 6 3.88 -8.21 -18.31
CA VAL A 6 2.94 -7.75 -17.27
C VAL A 6 3.11 -8.58 -16.00
N THR A 7 3.73 -8.01 -14.98
CA THR A 7 3.98 -8.67 -13.67
C THR A 7 2.69 -9.05 -12.93
N PRO A 8 2.72 -10.05 -12.01
CA PRO A 8 1.53 -10.46 -11.26
C PRO A 8 0.86 -9.31 -10.51
N LEU A 9 1.64 -8.45 -9.84
CA LEU A 9 1.16 -7.25 -9.16
C LEU A 9 0.27 -6.37 -10.07
N LEU A 10 0.69 -6.13 -11.31
CA LEU A 10 -0.08 -5.34 -12.27
C LEU A 10 -1.37 -6.05 -12.71
N ARG A 11 -1.38 -7.39 -12.76
CA ARG A 11 -2.57 -8.21 -13.11
C ARG A 11 -3.63 -8.20 -12.02
N TYR A 12 -3.24 -8.25 -10.74
CA TYR A 12 -4.17 -8.13 -9.61
C TYR A 12 -4.72 -6.69 -9.47
N PHE A 13 -3.89 -5.67 -9.74
CA PHE A 13 -4.29 -4.28 -9.56
C PHE A 13 -5.17 -3.75 -10.72
N PHE A 14 -4.71 -3.88 -11.97
CA PHE A 14 -5.37 -3.27 -13.14
C PHE A 14 -6.37 -4.22 -13.81
N PRO A 15 -7.55 -3.72 -14.25
CA PRO A 15 -8.44 -4.46 -15.15
C PRO A 15 -7.76 -4.83 -16.48
N ALA A 16 -8.22 -5.90 -17.12
CA ALA A 16 -7.68 -6.37 -18.40
C ALA A 16 -7.84 -5.33 -19.52
N GLU A 17 -8.84 -4.46 -19.45
CA GLU A 17 -9.07 -3.35 -20.37
C GLU A 17 -8.04 -2.23 -20.25
N ILE A 18 -7.47 -2.04 -19.05
CA ILE A 18 -6.41 -1.06 -18.78
C ILE A 18 -5.05 -1.64 -19.14
N LEU A 19 -4.82 -2.93 -18.83
CA LEU A 19 -3.60 -3.65 -19.20
C LEU A 19 -3.39 -3.78 -20.72
N LYS A 20 -4.48 -3.89 -21.51
CA LYS A 20 -4.43 -3.83 -22.98
C LYS A 20 -3.94 -2.47 -23.52
N SER A 21 -4.08 -1.41 -22.73
CA SER A 21 -3.65 -0.04 -23.07
C SER A 21 -2.27 0.30 -22.50
N LEU A 22 -1.58 -0.64 -21.86
CA LEU A 22 -0.29 -0.41 -21.21
C LEU A 22 0.85 -0.42 -22.24
N GLN A 23 1.70 0.61 -22.21
CA GLN A 23 2.80 0.82 -23.15
C GLN A 23 4.10 1.12 -22.42
N LEU A 24 5.15 0.35 -22.69
CA LEU A 24 6.51 0.68 -22.27
C LEU A 24 7.12 1.71 -23.24
N THR A 25 7.71 2.77 -22.70
CA THR A 25 8.51 3.73 -23.48
C THR A 25 9.91 3.16 -23.77
N SER A 26 10.68 3.85 -24.62
CA SER A 26 12.11 3.59 -24.84
C SER A 26 12.97 3.62 -23.57
N ASN A 27 12.44 4.19 -22.49
CA ASN A 27 13.14 4.40 -21.22
C ASN A 27 12.70 3.36 -20.16
N ASN A 28 11.99 2.30 -20.56
CA ASN A 28 11.28 1.33 -19.70
C ASN A 28 10.21 1.94 -18.78
N GLU A 29 9.76 3.17 -19.02
CA GLU A 29 8.67 3.79 -18.25
C GLU A 29 7.32 3.23 -18.70
N CYS A 30 6.45 2.93 -17.74
CA CYS A 30 5.11 2.41 -18.00
C CYS A 30 4.11 3.56 -18.18
N THR A 31 3.58 3.71 -19.40
CA THR A 31 2.52 4.68 -19.74
C THR A 31 1.21 3.98 -20.10
N ILE A 32 0.10 4.69 -19.92
CA ILE A 32 -1.23 4.20 -20.29
C ILE A 32 -1.99 5.39 -20.92
N PRO A 33 -1.98 5.56 -22.26
CA PRO A 33 -2.65 6.68 -22.95
C PRO A 33 -4.20 6.61 -22.94
N ASP A 34 -4.76 5.70 -22.16
CA ASP A 34 -6.20 5.55 -21.95
C ASP A 34 -6.71 6.59 -20.95
N ILE A 35 -7.78 7.33 -21.29
CA ILE A 35 -8.35 8.31 -20.35
C ILE A 35 -8.85 7.65 -19.04
N ARG A 36 -9.18 6.35 -19.08
CA ARG A 36 -9.53 5.56 -17.90
C ARG A 36 -8.35 5.32 -16.95
N ALA A 37 -7.10 5.53 -17.38
CA ALA A 37 -5.93 5.46 -16.50
C ALA A 37 -5.99 6.49 -15.36
N LYS A 38 -6.68 7.62 -15.57
CA LYS A 38 -6.95 8.65 -14.54
C LYS A 38 -7.76 8.10 -13.35
N LEU A 39 -8.37 6.91 -13.44
CA LEU A 39 -8.98 6.20 -12.30
C LEU A 39 -7.94 5.65 -11.30
N TYR A 40 -6.70 5.42 -11.74
CA TYR A 40 -5.63 4.72 -11.03
C TYR A 40 -4.40 5.60 -10.76
N ILE A 41 -4.28 6.70 -11.50
CA ILE A 41 -3.16 7.66 -11.44
C ILE A 41 -3.63 8.92 -10.70
N ASN A 42 -2.78 9.48 -9.83
CA ASN A 42 -3.04 10.72 -9.10
C ASN A 42 -2.81 11.97 -9.99
N SER A 43 -3.27 13.14 -9.55
CA SER A 43 -3.24 14.39 -10.34
C SER A 43 -1.82 14.92 -10.64
N ASN A 44 -0.82 14.45 -9.89
CA ASN A 44 0.62 14.64 -10.08
C ASN A 44 1.25 13.65 -11.09
N GLY A 45 0.50 12.63 -11.56
CA GLY A 45 1.00 11.58 -12.44
C GLY A 45 1.53 10.32 -11.73
N SER A 46 1.55 10.26 -10.39
CA SER A 46 2.05 9.09 -9.66
C SER A 46 0.98 8.00 -9.50
N ILE A 47 1.42 6.78 -9.18
CA ILE A 47 0.55 5.61 -8.96
C ILE A 47 0.63 5.17 -7.49
N ASP A 48 0.44 6.10 -6.56
CA ASP A 48 0.57 5.86 -5.11
C ASP A 48 -0.39 4.77 -4.62
N ASP A 49 -1.53 4.63 -5.27
CA ASP A 49 -2.48 3.54 -5.05
C ASP A 49 -1.87 2.15 -5.34
N LEU A 50 -0.96 2.02 -6.31
CA LEU A 50 -0.25 0.76 -6.58
C LEU A 50 0.82 0.48 -5.51
N LEU A 51 1.43 1.51 -4.93
CA LEU A 51 2.27 1.37 -3.74
C LEU A 51 1.44 0.89 -2.55
N LYS A 52 0.35 1.61 -2.23
CA LYS A 52 -0.59 1.23 -1.16
C LYS A 52 -1.16 -0.18 -1.34
N PHE A 53 -1.41 -0.61 -2.58
CA PHE A 53 -1.94 -1.95 -2.88
C PHE A 53 -0.98 -3.10 -2.51
N LYS A 54 0.34 -2.92 -2.67
CA LYS A 54 1.35 -3.95 -2.31
C LYS A 54 1.84 -3.85 -0.86
N SER A 55 1.38 -2.87 -0.10
CA SER A 55 1.79 -2.64 1.29
C SER A 55 0.96 -3.50 2.25
N PHE A 56 1.25 -4.79 2.29
CA PHE A 56 0.69 -5.75 3.25
C PHE A 56 1.66 -6.94 3.48
N PRO A 57 1.64 -7.60 4.65
CA PRO A 57 2.51 -8.75 4.95
C PRO A 57 2.38 -9.89 3.93
N GLY A 58 3.51 -10.44 3.47
CA GLY A 58 3.55 -11.52 2.48
C GLY A 58 3.22 -11.10 1.04
N SER A 59 3.19 -9.80 0.71
CA SER A 59 2.92 -9.35 -0.67
C SER A 59 4.04 -9.73 -1.66
N VAL A 60 5.27 -9.90 -1.18
CA VAL A 60 6.42 -10.44 -1.94
C VAL A 60 6.08 -11.83 -2.49
N ASN A 61 5.64 -12.73 -1.62
CA ASN A 61 5.23 -14.08 -1.99
C ASN A 61 3.96 -14.08 -2.84
N LYS A 62 2.92 -13.29 -2.49
CA LYS A 62 1.68 -13.21 -3.29
C LYS A 62 1.92 -12.74 -4.73
N PHE A 63 2.79 -11.75 -4.92
CA PHE A 63 3.09 -11.19 -6.25
C PHE A 63 4.32 -11.78 -6.93
N HIS A 64 4.91 -12.83 -6.36
CA HIS A 64 6.05 -13.57 -6.95
C HIS A 64 7.23 -12.65 -7.33
N ARG A 65 7.63 -11.76 -6.41
CA ARG A 65 8.80 -10.87 -6.60
C ARG A 65 10.12 -11.65 -6.59
N ASN A 66 11.19 -11.13 -7.21
CA ASN A 66 12.49 -11.78 -7.12
C ASN A 66 13.00 -11.67 -5.67
N MET A 67 13.63 -12.72 -5.14
CA MET A 67 14.23 -12.70 -3.81
C MET A 67 15.34 -11.64 -3.69
N ALA A 68 16.00 -11.27 -4.80
CA ALA A 68 16.98 -10.19 -4.84
C ALA A 68 16.40 -8.75 -4.72
N ASP A 69 15.13 -8.51 -5.05
CA ASP A 69 14.53 -7.16 -5.10
C ASP A 69 14.36 -6.55 -3.69
N PRO A 70 14.67 -5.27 -3.42
CA PRO A 70 14.29 -4.62 -2.17
C PRO A 70 12.78 -4.67 -1.84
N TYR A 71 12.43 -4.60 -0.56
CA TYR A 71 11.05 -4.38 -0.09
C TYR A 71 10.58 -2.94 -0.39
N MET A 72 10.21 -2.72 -1.65
CA MET A 72 9.61 -1.48 -2.13
C MET A 72 8.15 -1.37 -1.68
N MET A 73 7.87 -1.26 -0.39
CA MET A 73 6.52 -1.18 0.21
C MET A 73 6.48 -0.25 1.45
N ASP A 74 5.28 0.22 1.77
CA ASP A 74 4.99 0.92 3.03
C ASP A 74 4.65 -0.13 4.11
N THR A 75 4.78 0.25 5.39
CA THR A 75 4.28 -0.54 6.53
C THR A 75 3.49 0.32 7.51
N TYR A 76 2.67 -0.32 8.36
CA TYR A 76 1.63 0.37 9.15
C TYR A 76 1.67 0.00 10.63
N MET A 77 1.34 0.99 11.47
CA MET A 77 1.14 0.79 12.91
C MET A 77 -0.35 0.69 13.23
N TYR A 78 -0.69 -0.29 14.06
CA TYR A 78 -2.01 -0.56 14.61
C TYR A 78 -2.01 -0.26 16.11
N TYR A 79 -3.16 -0.03 16.73
CA TYR A 79 -3.22 0.44 18.12
C TYR A 79 -4.21 -0.37 18.96
N GLY A 80 -3.92 -0.51 20.24
CA GLY A 80 -4.78 -1.19 21.20
C GLY A 80 -6.15 -0.51 21.34
N MET A 81 -7.17 -1.32 21.64
CA MET A 81 -8.48 -0.86 22.10
C MET A 81 -8.50 -0.62 23.62
N ASN A 82 -7.71 -1.40 24.36
CA ASN A 82 -7.58 -1.28 25.81
C ASN A 82 -6.70 -0.09 26.19
N ASP A 83 -5.64 0.12 25.41
CA ASP A 83 -4.69 1.23 25.52
C ASP A 83 -4.43 1.78 24.11
N ALA A 84 -4.90 3.00 23.85
CA ALA A 84 -4.75 3.67 22.56
C ALA A 84 -3.31 4.16 22.30
N ASN A 85 -2.45 4.22 23.33
CA ASN A 85 -1.04 4.59 23.22
C ASN A 85 -0.12 3.37 23.03
N LYS A 86 -0.69 2.16 22.92
CA LYS A 86 0.05 0.91 22.71
C LYS A 86 0.07 0.50 21.23
N PRO A 87 1.16 0.78 20.48
CA PRO A 87 1.30 0.38 19.09
C PRO A 87 1.64 -1.11 18.89
N PHE A 88 1.20 -1.63 17.74
CA PHE A 88 1.41 -2.98 17.23
C PHE A 88 1.77 -2.93 15.75
N PHE A 89 2.53 -3.92 15.29
CA PHE A 89 2.98 -4.08 13.91
C PHE A 89 3.01 -5.58 13.55
N TYR A 90 2.97 -5.94 12.27
CA TYR A 90 3.16 -7.35 11.88
C TYR A 90 4.64 -7.72 11.91
N LYS A 91 5.02 -8.89 12.44
CA LYS A 91 6.45 -9.29 12.54
C LYS A 91 7.21 -9.24 11.20
N HIS A 92 6.50 -9.40 10.09
CA HIS A 92 7.05 -9.31 8.73
C HIS A 92 7.39 -7.85 8.34
N ASP A 93 6.59 -6.87 8.78
CA ASP A 93 6.82 -5.44 8.53
C ASP A 93 8.12 -4.93 9.20
N LEU A 94 8.59 -5.61 10.25
CA LEU A 94 9.86 -5.34 10.92
C LEU A 94 11.07 -5.73 10.06
N LEU A 95 10.94 -6.75 9.22
CA LEU A 95 11.97 -7.14 8.26
C LEU A 95 12.08 -6.10 7.13
N VAL A 96 10.94 -5.59 6.67
CA VAL A 96 10.88 -4.43 5.75
C VAL A 96 11.53 -3.20 6.37
N TYR A 97 11.24 -2.91 7.64
CA TYR A 97 11.85 -1.80 8.37
C TYR A 97 13.38 -1.92 8.42
N PHE A 98 13.89 -3.06 8.87
CA PHE A 98 15.34 -3.23 9.04
C PHE A 98 16.10 -3.36 7.72
N GLU A 99 15.51 -3.91 6.65
CA GLU A 99 16.11 -3.86 5.31
C GLU A 99 16.35 -2.40 4.87
N GLN A 100 15.31 -1.56 4.96
CA GLN A 100 15.42 -0.14 4.58
C GLN A 100 16.34 0.65 5.54
N PHE A 101 16.34 0.32 6.84
CA PHE A 101 17.26 0.90 7.82
C PHE A 101 18.73 0.66 7.46
N VAL A 102 19.05 -0.57 7.01
CA VAL A 102 20.37 -0.99 6.53
C VAL A 102 20.68 -0.33 5.18
N PHE A 103 19.76 -0.35 4.22
CA PHE A 103 19.97 0.23 2.88
C PHE A 103 20.24 1.75 2.88
N ARG A 104 19.78 2.47 3.91
CA ARG A 104 20.13 3.90 4.14
C ARG A 104 21.58 4.12 4.61
N ARG A 105 22.29 3.06 5.05
CA ARG A 105 23.58 3.15 5.78
C ARG A 105 24.72 2.34 5.18
N ILE A 106 24.43 1.32 4.36
CA ILE A 106 25.46 0.55 3.64
C ILE A 106 26.16 1.37 2.55
N ARG A 107 27.36 0.92 2.18
CA ARG A 107 28.00 1.35 0.94
C ARG A 107 27.30 0.70 -0.27
N GLN A 108 27.09 1.49 -1.32
CA GLN A 108 26.65 1.01 -2.64
C GLN A 108 27.81 0.26 -3.33
N LEU A 109 28.03 -1.00 -2.92
CA LEU A 109 28.89 -1.96 -3.62
C LEU A 109 28.02 -2.95 -4.41
N PRO A 110 28.53 -3.50 -5.53
CA PRO A 110 27.87 -4.56 -6.28
C PRO A 110 27.35 -5.69 -5.39
N PHE A 111 26.19 -6.25 -5.75
CA PHE A 111 25.58 -7.43 -5.13
C PHE A 111 25.19 -7.35 -3.63
N ILE A 112 25.61 -6.34 -2.86
CA ILE A 112 25.21 -6.23 -1.43
C ILE A 112 23.70 -6.13 -1.28
N ILE A 113 23.04 -5.27 -2.07
CA ILE A 113 21.58 -5.13 -2.03
C ILE A 113 20.90 -6.49 -2.33
N PRO A 114 21.12 -7.15 -3.50
CA PRO A 114 20.61 -8.50 -3.77
C PRO A 114 20.79 -9.53 -2.65
N ALA A 115 21.98 -9.59 -2.04
CA ALA A 115 22.27 -10.55 -0.97
C ALA A 115 21.53 -10.26 0.34
N ILE A 116 21.37 -8.97 0.69
CA ILE A 116 20.66 -8.56 1.90
C ILE A 116 19.14 -8.62 1.72
N SER A 117 18.59 -8.31 0.54
CA SER A 117 17.17 -8.57 0.22
C SER A 117 16.85 -10.07 0.34
N PHE A 118 17.76 -10.92 -0.17
CA PHE A 118 17.64 -12.38 -0.04
C PHE A 118 17.64 -12.82 1.43
N TYR A 119 18.54 -12.28 2.26
CA TYR A 119 18.56 -12.54 3.70
C TYR A 119 17.22 -12.19 4.39
N PHE A 120 16.70 -10.98 4.20
CA PHE A 120 15.49 -10.58 4.93
C PHE A 120 14.22 -11.30 4.46
N LYS A 121 14.17 -11.86 3.24
CA LYS A 121 13.06 -12.74 2.80
C LYS A 121 13.21 -14.17 3.29
N CYS A 122 14.44 -14.67 3.37
CA CYS A 122 14.71 -15.91 4.08
C CYS A 122 14.20 -15.85 5.53
N LYS A 123 14.37 -14.70 6.20
CA LYS A 123 13.77 -14.47 7.53
C LYS A 123 12.26 -14.20 7.51
N GLU A 124 11.65 -13.77 6.39
CA GLU A 124 10.18 -13.74 6.22
C GLU A 124 9.62 -15.18 6.16
N ASP A 125 10.29 -16.09 5.46
CA ASP A 125 9.91 -17.51 5.42
C ASP A 125 10.20 -18.25 6.76
N GLU A 126 11.23 -17.87 7.53
CA GLU A 126 11.46 -18.39 8.89
C GLU A 126 10.41 -17.93 9.93
N LEU A 127 9.71 -16.82 9.70
CA LEU A 127 8.48 -16.49 10.45
C LEU A 127 7.31 -17.46 10.11
N GLY A 128 7.53 -18.37 9.16
CA GLY A 128 6.60 -19.36 8.66
C GLY A 128 5.72 -18.75 7.58
N SER A 129 6.04 -19.00 6.31
CA SER A 129 5.32 -18.48 5.14
C SER A 129 3.80 -18.60 5.30
N GLY A 130 3.14 -17.48 5.64
CA GLY A 130 1.70 -17.45 5.92
C GLY A 130 1.28 -17.15 7.37
N ARG A 131 2.18 -17.07 8.34
CA ARG A 131 1.86 -16.81 9.76
C ARG A 131 2.05 -15.34 10.11
N PHE A 132 1.13 -14.53 9.60
CA PHE A 132 1.15 -13.07 9.71
C PHE A 132 0.69 -12.61 11.11
N GLU A 133 1.57 -12.76 12.08
CA GLU A 133 1.36 -12.39 13.49
C GLU A 133 1.64 -10.90 13.75
N LEU A 134 0.82 -10.29 14.60
CA LEU A 134 1.10 -8.99 15.21
C LEU A 134 1.99 -9.14 16.45
N ALA A 135 2.82 -8.13 16.73
CA ALA A 135 3.59 -7.98 17.97
C ALA A 135 3.41 -6.55 18.53
N PRO A 136 3.49 -6.34 19.87
CA PRO A 136 3.54 -5.02 20.45
C PRO A 136 4.91 -4.37 20.16
N LEU A 137 4.92 -3.08 19.84
CA LEU A 137 6.17 -2.34 19.66
C LEU A 137 6.78 -1.97 21.01
N ASN A 138 8.05 -2.32 21.20
CA ASN A 138 8.87 -1.92 22.33
C ASN A 138 9.99 -1.01 21.81
N THR A 139 9.80 0.30 21.90
CA THR A 139 10.72 1.30 21.34
C THR A 139 12.15 1.14 21.88
N ASP A 140 12.30 1.00 23.20
CA ASP A 140 13.55 0.70 23.89
C ASP A 140 14.30 -0.51 23.35
N ALA A 141 13.60 -1.52 22.81
CA ALA A 141 14.23 -2.71 22.22
C ALA A 141 14.66 -2.42 20.77
N ILE A 142 13.81 -1.75 19.99
CA ILE A 142 14.12 -1.36 18.62
C ILE A 142 15.32 -0.41 18.57
N GLU A 143 15.38 0.62 19.43
CA GLU A 143 16.51 1.55 19.51
C GLU A 143 17.83 0.83 19.81
N LYS A 144 17.84 -0.15 20.73
CA LYS A 144 19.05 -0.93 21.05
C LYS A 144 19.49 -1.83 19.89
N ILE A 145 18.54 -2.38 19.13
CA ILE A 145 18.80 -3.12 17.89
C ILE A 145 19.39 -2.18 16.82
N GLU A 146 18.83 -0.99 16.64
CA GLU A 146 19.33 0.04 15.73
C GLU A 146 20.78 0.44 16.07
N GLU A 147 21.07 0.75 17.34
CA GLU A 147 22.44 1.03 17.79
C GLU A 147 23.40 -0.15 17.52
N GLN A 148 22.95 -1.41 17.68
CA GLN A 148 23.77 -2.60 17.40
C GLN A 148 24.10 -2.73 15.90
N ILE A 149 23.14 -2.41 15.03
CA ILE A 149 23.33 -2.35 13.57
C ILE A 149 24.28 -1.21 13.20
N GLU A 150 24.06 0.00 13.72
CA GLU A 150 24.88 1.18 13.42
C GLU A 150 26.33 1.01 13.90
N ARG A 151 26.56 0.56 15.14
CA ARG A 151 27.90 0.25 15.66
C ARG A 151 28.64 -0.83 14.86
N SER A 152 27.91 -1.64 14.08
CA SER A 152 28.47 -2.66 13.20
C SER A 152 28.77 -2.11 11.80
N ILE A 153 27.86 -1.31 11.23
CA ILE A 153 28.07 -0.62 9.95
C ILE A 153 29.19 0.42 10.05
N GLU A 154 29.34 1.12 11.18
CA GLU A 154 30.50 1.98 11.45
C GLU A 154 31.84 1.23 11.39
N LYS A 155 31.89 0.01 11.93
CA LYS A 155 33.11 -0.82 11.89
C LYS A 155 33.43 -1.20 10.44
N LEU A 156 32.41 -1.53 9.63
CA LEU A 156 32.58 -1.78 8.19
C LEU A 156 33.11 -0.54 7.45
N HIS A 157 32.55 0.65 7.68
CA HIS A 157 33.06 1.90 7.09
C HIS A 157 34.49 2.26 7.53
N LYS A 158 34.88 1.89 8.76
CA LYS A 158 36.27 2.02 9.25
C LYS A 158 37.20 0.98 8.62
N HIS A 159 36.73 -0.24 8.41
CA HIS A 159 37.47 -1.34 7.78
C HIS A 159 37.68 -1.12 6.27
N ASP A 160 36.69 -0.58 5.55
CA ASP A 160 36.79 -0.18 4.15
C ASP A 160 37.95 0.80 3.92
N LYS A 161 38.12 1.79 4.83
CA LYS A 161 39.23 2.75 4.81
C LYS A 161 40.61 2.13 5.07
N ALA A 162 40.64 0.94 5.68
CA ALA A 162 41.87 0.15 5.86
C ALA A 162 42.16 -0.72 4.62
N ILE A 163 41.17 -1.47 4.10
CA ILE A 163 41.34 -2.33 2.90
C ILE A 163 41.88 -1.53 1.72
N ILE A 164 41.42 -0.29 1.50
CA ILE A 164 41.88 0.58 0.40
C ILE A 164 43.41 0.85 0.44
N ARG A 165 44.08 0.56 1.57
CA ARG A 165 45.53 0.75 1.77
C ARG A 165 46.35 -0.54 1.73
N GLU A 166 45.71 -1.72 1.65
CA GLU A 166 46.38 -3.02 1.76
C GLU A 166 46.06 -3.93 0.56
N PRO A 167 47.08 -4.59 -0.06
CA PRO A 167 46.86 -5.47 -1.20
C PRO A 167 46.25 -6.82 -0.76
N PHE A 168 44.93 -6.92 -0.85
CA PHE A 168 44.22 -8.19 -0.69
C PHE A 168 44.49 -9.16 -1.86
N PRO A 169 44.44 -10.48 -1.63
CA PRO A 169 44.48 -11.47 -2.71
C PRO A 169 43.22 -11.34 -3.60
N GLU A 170 43.40 -11.27 -4.91
CA GLU A 170 42.28 -11.31 -5.87
C GLU A 170 41.62 -12.70 -5.83
N PHE A 171 40.29 -12.72 -5.66
CA PHE A 171 39.49 -13.95 -5.72
C PHE A 171 38.91 -14.14 -7.12
N SER A 172 38.85 -15.38 -7.60
CA SER A 172 38.04 -15.70 -8.79
C SER A 172 36.54 -15.62 -8.47
N TYR A 173 35.69 -15.52 -9.50
CA TYR A 173 34.23 -15.45 -9.31
C TYR A 173 33.68 -16.70 -8.60
N GLU A 174 34.26 -17.87 -8.87
CA GLU A 174 33.93 -19.14 -8.21
C GLU A 174 34.34 -19.12 -6.73
N GLN A 175 35.50 -18.53 -6.41
CA GLN A 175 35.98 -18.35 -5.04
C GLN A 175 35.20 -17.30 -4.26
N PHE A 176 34.58 -16.34 -4.94
CA PHE A 176 33.61 -15.39 -4.37
C PHE A 176 32.28 -16.10 -4.08
N CYS A 177 31.69 -16.75 -5.08
CA CYS A 177 30.44 -17.51 -4.93
C CYS A 177 30.55 -18.56 -3.81
N ALA A 178 31.63 -19.35 -3.79
CA ALA A 178 31.88 -20.37 -2.76
C ALA A 178 32.12 -19.79 -1.35
N ARG A 179 32.38 -18.49 -1.20
CA ARG A 179 32.40 -17.80 0.11
C ARG A 179 31.04 -17.24 0.47
N ILE A 180 30.32 -16.62 -0.47
CA ILE A 180 28.94 -16.16 -0.27
C ILE A 180 28.03 -17.32 0.15
N THR A 181 28.10 -18.48 -0.53
CA THR A 181 27.32 -19.70 -0.20
C THR A 181 27.70 -20.34 1.14
N ARG A 182 28.70 -19.81 1.88
CA ARG A 182 29.07 -20.24 3.25
C ARG A 182 28.61 -19.26 4.33
N ILE A 183 27.98 -18.15 3.95
CA ILE A 183 27.37 -17.22 4.91
C ILE A 183 26.04 -17.82 5.38
N ASN A 184 25.78 -17.78 6.69
CA ASN A 184 24.59 -18.37 7.30
C ASN A 184 23.33 -17.51 7.07
N PHE A 185 22.84 -17.47 5.82
CA PHE A 185 21.63 -16.73 5.45
C PHE A 185 20.33 -17.27 6.07
N ILE A 186 20.32 -18.57 6.39
CA ILE A 186 19.18 -19.37 6.82
C ILE A 186 19.63 -20.43 7.81
N ASP A 187 18.71 -20.87 8.68
CA ASP A 187 18.93 -22.00 9.58
C ASP A 187 18.83 -23.38 8.87
N SER A 188 19.01 -23.41 7.53
CA SER A 188 18.82 -24.57 6.66
C SER A 188 19.96 -24.69 5.64
N SER A 189 20.26 -25.92 5.20
CA SER A 189 21.30 -26.19 4.20
C SER A 189 20.88 -25.89 2.75
N ASP A 190 19.59 -25.67 2.47
CA ASP A 190 19.09 -25.42 1.11
C ASP A 190 19.03 -23.91 0.79
N LEU A 191 20.13 -23.40 0.23
CA LEU A 191 20.24 -22.04 -0.28
C LEU A 191 19.64 -21.87 -1.70
N GLY A 192 18.72 -22.75 -2.14
CA GLY A 192 18.27 -22.94 -3.52
C GLY A 192 18.16 -21.70 -4.44
N PRO A 193 17.59 -20.55 -4.02
CA PRO A 193 17.53 -19.35 -4.86
C PRO A 193 18.88 -18.62 -5.05
N LEU A 194 19.81 -18.72 -4.10
CA LEU A 194 21.06 -17.94 -4.07
C LEU A 194 22.01 -18.22 -5.25
N PRO A 195 22.25 -19.47 -5.70
CA PRO A 195 23.03 -19.74 -6.92
C PRO A 195 22.43 -19.06 -8.17
N LYS A 196 21.09 -19.02 -8.27
CA LYS A 196 20.40 -18.31 -9.35
C LYS A 196 20.64 -16.80 -9.24
N ILE A 197 20.44 -16.21 -8.06
CA ILE A 197 20.67 -14.77 -7.81
C ILE A 197 22.12 -14.38 -8.14
N LEU A 198 23.11 -15.20 -7.76
CA LEU A 198 24.52 -15.02 -8.13
C LEU A 198 24.71 -15.02 -9.66
N SER A 199 24.09 -15.96 -10.38
CA SER A 199 24.18 -16.04 -11.84
C SER A 199 23.51 -14.86 -12.55
N GLU A 200 22.37 -14.38 -12.05
CA GLU A 200 21.67 -13.19 -12.57
C GLU A 200 22.53 -11.91 -12.43
N ASN A 201 23.41 -11.87 -11.43
CA ASN A 201 24.32 -10.75 -11.16
C ASN A 201 25.75 -10.98 -11.72
N GLN A 202 26.01 -12.09 -12.41
CA GLN A 202 27.37 -12.48 -12.82
C GLN A 202 28.03 -11.45 -13.75
N ALA A 203 27.26 -10.84 -14.67
CA ALA A 203 27.79 -9.90 -15.65
C ALA A 203 28.37 -8.62 -15.00
N GLU A 204 27.68 -8.08 -13.99
CA GLU A 204 28.17 -6.93 -13.21
C GLU A 204 29.39 -7.32 -12.37
N LEU A 205 29.27 -8.44 -11.63
CA LEU A 205 30.31 -8.93 -10.72
C LEU A 205 31.61 -9.30 -11.45
N SER A 206 31.55 -9.76 -12.70
CA SER A 206 32.72 -10.28 -13.43
C SER A 206 33.63 -9.19 -14.03
N SER A 207 33.29 -7.90 -13.90
CA SER A 207 34.15 -6.81 -14.34
C SER A 207 35.42 -6.68 -13.48
N ASP A 208 36.54 -6.28 -14.08
CA ASP A 208 37.84 -6.22 -13.38
C ASP A 208 37.93 -5.11 -12.32
N ALA A 209 37.00 -4.15 -12.35
CA ALA A 209 36.79 -3.21 -11.26
C ALA A 209 36.11 -3.89 -10.06
N ASN A 210 35.10 -4.73 -10.30
CA ASN A 210 34.28 -5.33 -9.25
C ASN A 210 34.93 -6.58 -8.61
N LYS A 211 35.76 -7.33 -9.34
CA LYS A 211 36.59 -8.42 -8.78
C LYS A 211 37.43 -7.97 -7.58
N LYS A 212 37.97 -6.75 -7.63
CA LYS A 212 38.79 -6.15 -6.55
C LYS A 212 37.98 -5.78 -5.32
N LEU A 213 36.64 -5.71 -5.44
CA LEU A 213 35.71 -5.43 -4.35
C LEU A 213 35.17 -6.72 -3.69
N TYR A 214 35.46 -7.91 -4.23
CA TYR A 214 34.99 -9.19 -3.67
C TYR A 214 35.31 -9.37 -2.18
N PRO A 215 36.52 -9.02 -1.65
CA PRO A 215 36.78 -9.10 -0.21
C PRO A 215 35.85 -8.22 0.61
N ASN A 216 35.63 -6.96 0.21
CA ASN A 216 34.71 -6.04 0.87
C ASN A 216 33.28 -6.58 0.83
N ILE A 217 32.78 -6.98 -0.36
CA ILE A 217 31.40 -7.48 -0.53
C ILE A 217 31.14 -8.67 0.39
N ILE A 218 32.07 -9.63 0.47
CA ILE A 218 31.97 -10.78 1.39
C ILE A 218 31.94 -10.32 2.86
N ILE A 219 32.86 -9.44 3.28
CA ILE A 219 32.96 -8.96 4.67
C ILE A 219 31.70 -8.17 5.09
N TRP A 220 31.19 -7.30 4.21
CA TRP A 220 29.96 -6.54 4.45
C TRP A 220 28.75 -7.46 4.62
N ILE A 221 28.50 -8.37 3.67
CA ILE A 221 27.36 -9.29 3.72
C ILE A 221 27.47 -10.21 4.95
N HIS A 222 28.63 -10.83 5.17
CA HIS A 222 28.86 -11.70 6.33
C HIS A 222 28.60 -10.98 7.65
N THR A 223 29.09 -9.75 7.80
CA THR A 223 28.94 -8.97 9.04
C THR A 223 27.48 -8.58 9.28
N ILE A 224 26.76 -8.11 8.26
CA ILE A 224 25.34 -7.77 8.38
C ILE A 224 24.52 -9.02 8.76
N VAL A 225 24.69 -10.13 8.03
CA VAL A 225 23.99 -11.39 8.31
C VAL A 225 24.31 -11.93 9.72
N THR A 226 25.57 -11.88 10.15
CA THR A 226 25.96 -12.30 11.51
C THR A 226 25.31 -11.45 12.60
N VAL A 227 25.28 -10.12 12.40
CA VAL A 227 24.66 -9.18 13.34
C VAL A 227 23.15 -9.41 13.42
N PHE A 228 22.47 -9.60 12.28
CA PHE A 228 21.04 -9.87 12.29
C PHE A 228 20.67 -11.25 12.82
N ASN A 229 21.44 -12.32 12.54
CA ASN A 229 21.18 -13.62 13.18
C ASN A 229 21.23 -13.49 14.72
N SER A 230 22.27 -12.84 15.26
CA SER A 230 22.40 -12.55 16.70
C SER A 230 21.23 -11.72 17.25
N ILE A 231 20.70 -10.76 16.48
CA ILE A 231 19.49 -10.00 16.84
C ILE A 231 18.26 -10.90 16.86
N THR A 232 18.05 -11.75 15.85
CA THR A 232 16.89 -12.67 15.78
C THR A 232 16.90 -13.76 16.84
N GLU A 233 18.09 -14.15 17.31
CA GLU A 233 18.29 -15.05 18.45
C GLU A 233 18.02 -14.37 19.79
N SER A 234 18.41 -13.09 19.92
CA SER A 234 18.25 -12.30 21.16
C SER A 234 16.82 -11.77 21.36
N HIS A 235 16.06 -11.60 20.27
CA HIS A 235 14.70 -11.06 20.25
C HIS A 235 13.69 -12.01 19.58
N PRO A 236 13.53 -13.25 20.07
CA PRO A 236 12.62 -14.23 19.47
C PRO A 236 11.16 -13.76 19.50
N GLU A 237 10.77 -12.90 20.45
CA GLU A 237 9.45 -12.28 20.52
C GLU A 237 9.12 -11.45 19.26
N LEU A 238 10.14 -10.81 18.67
CA LEU A 238 10.03 -9.99 17.47
C LEU A 238 10.24 -10.80 16.18
N PHE A 239 11.16 -11.77 16.18
CA PHE A 239 11.68 -12.41 14.97
C PHE A 239 11.41 -13.91 14.81
N ARG A 240 10.72 -14.57 15.76
CA ARG A 240 10.30 -15.98 15.62
C ARG A 240 8.77 -16.10 15.77
N PRO A 241 8.14 -17.18 15.27
CA PRO A 241 6.69 -17.39 15.40
C PRO A 241 6.25 -17.49 16.86
N SER A 242 5.06 -16.99 17.19
CA SER A 242 4.49 -16.99 18.54
C SER A 242 4.06 -18.38 19.03
N SER A 243 4.11 -19.39 18.16
CA SER A 243 4.09 -20.81 18.54
C SER A 243 5.41 -21.31 19.16
N VAL A 244 6.47 -20.51 19.10
CA VAL A 244 7.81 -20.79 19.67
C VAL A 244 8.22 -19.72 20.68
N SER A 245 7.93 -18.44 20.41
CA SER A 245 8.45 -17.31 21.21
C SER A 245 7.53 -16.76 22.31
N ARG A 246 6.22 -17.09 22.28
CA ARG A 246 5.24 -16.50 23.19
C ARG A 246 5.23 -17.24 24.54
N LYS A 247 5.30 -16.50 25.64
CA LYS A 247 5.22 -17.04 27.00
C LYS A 247 3.78 -17.43 27.33
N PRO A 248 3.54 -18.35 28.29
CA PRO A 248 2.18 -18.78 28.65
C PRO A 248 1.24 -17.63 29.03
N ASP A 249 1.78 -16.64 29.75
CA ASP A 249 1.05 -15.49 30.29
C ASP A 249 0.86 -14.34 29.29
N ASP A 250 1.59 -14.33 28.17
CA ASP A 250 1.49 -13.25 27.18
C ASP A 250 0.08 -13.26 26.54
N PRO A 251 -0.64 -12.12 26.52
CA PRO A 251 -2.01 -12.06 26.02
C PRO A 251 -2.05 -12.41 24.53
N VAL A 252 -3.05 -13.20 24.13
CA VAL A 252 -3.29 -13.44 22.70
C VAL A 252 -3.82 -12.14 22.09
N ILE A 253 -3.13 -11.65 21.06
CA ILE A 253 -3.54 -10.49 20.27
C ILE A 253 -4.64 -10.93 19.31
N ILE A 254 -5.75 -10.18 19.29
CA ILE A 254 -6.93 -10.45 18.48
C ILE A 254 -7.29 -9.20 17.66
N ARG A 255 -7.58 -9.37 16.37
CA ARG A 255 -7.84 -8.25 15.46
C ARG A 255 -9.31 -7.86 15.41
N CYS A 256 -9.58 -6.57 15.63
CA CYS A 256 -10.90 -5.95 15.53
C CYS A 256 -10.93 -5.01 14.31
N PHE A 257 -11.61 -5.42 13.26
CA PHE A 257 -11.65 -4.72 11.97
C PHE A 257 -12.61 -3.54 11.99
N GLU A 258 -12.15 -2.38 11.52
CA GLU A 258 -12.89 -1.12 11.56
C GLU A 258 -13.22 -0.58 10.16
N ASP A 259 -14.49 -0.27 9.92
CA ASP A 259 -15.07 0.06 8.61
C ASP A 259 -16.38 0.85 8.74
N ASP A 260 -16.48 2.04 8.13
CA ASP A 260 -17.64 2.97 8.25
C ASP A 260 -18.14 3.12 9.72
N HIS A 261 -17.21 3.35 10.66
CA HIS A 261 -17.40 3.44 12.12
C HIS A 261 -18.01 2.18 12.78
N LYS A 262 -18.06 1.06 12.08
CA LYS A 262 -18.44 -0.25 12.62
C LYS A 262 -17.20 -1.06 12.92
N LEU A 263 -17.23 -1.75 14.05
CA LEU A 263 -16.17 -2.63 14.51
C LEU A 263 -16.70 -4.06 14.55
N TYR A 264 -15.94 -5.00 13.99
CA TYR A 264 -16.29 -6.43 13.94
C TYR A 264 -15.04 -7.31 13.88
N MET A 265 -15.17 -8.57 14.29
CA MET A 265 -14.08 -9.55 14.35
C MET A 265 -14.39 -10.70 13.40
N MET A 266 -13.40 -11.32 12.76
CA MET A 266 -13.64 -12.61 12.09
C MET A 266 -14.06 -13.65 13.13
N ASP A 267 -14.98 -14.55 12.79
CA ASP A 267 -15.53 -15.51 13.76
C ASP A 267 -14.44 -16.43 14.36
N PHE A 268 -13.42 -16.77 13.56
CA PHE A 268 -12.21 -17.46 14.03
C PHE A 268 -11.46 -16.67 15.13
N GLU A 269 -11.24 -15.36 14.94
CA GLU A 269 -10.59 -14.47 15.92
C GLU A 269 -11.44 -14.39 17.22
N PHE A 270 -12.77 -14.39 17.08
CA PHE A 270 -13.72 -14.41 18.20
C PHE A 270 -13.74 -15.75 18.97
N VAL A 271 -13.57 -16.89 18.28
CA VAL A 271 -13.40 -18.20 18.91
C VAL A 271 -12.05 -18.28 19.66
N LEU A 272 -10.96 -17.76 19.09
CA LEU A 272 -9.66 -17.65 19.79
C LEU A 272 -9.72 -16.73 21.03
N ALA A 273 -10.48 -15.63 20.95
CA ALA A 273 -10.68 -14.72 22.08
C ALA A 273 -11.39 -15.40 23.27
N LYS A 274 -12.31 -16.34 23.00
CA LYS A 274 -13.06 -17.10 24.02
C LYS A 274 -12.34 -18.33 24.56
N THR A 275 -11.48 -18.97 23.77
CA THR A 275 -10.93 -20.29 24.10
C THR A 275 -9.93 -20.19 25.28
N PRO A 276 -10.13 -20.92 26.39
CA PRO A 276 -9.20 -20.91 27.52
C PRO A 276 -7.81 -21.42 27.10
N LEU A 277 -6.75 -20.72 27.53
CA LEU A 277 -5.36 -21.03 27.15
C LEU A 277 -4.94 -22.47 27.48
N VAL A 278 -5.53 -23.07 28.53
CA VAL A 278 -5.25 -24.41 29.05
C VAL A 278 -5.91 -25.53 28.23
N VAL A 279 -6.94 -25.23 27.43
CA VAL A 279 -7.79 -26.24 26.74
C VAL A 279 -7.48 -26.31 25.24
N SER A 280 -6.38 -25.67 24.81
CA SER A 280 -5.92 -25.53 23.42
C SER A 280 -5.50 -26.84 22.71
N HIS A 281 -5.73 -28.01 23.31
CA HIS A 281 -5.54 -29.33 22.70
C HIS A 281 -6.85 -30.09 22.43
N GLN A 282 -8.01 -29.62 22.92
CA GLN A 282 -9.33 -30.20 22.60
C GLN A 282 -9.95 -29.51 21.38
N LEU A 283 -9.22 -29.52 20.26
CA LEU A 283 -9.37 -28.56 19.16
C LEU A 283 -10.42 -28.86 18.08
N LYS A 284 -11.19 -29.97 18.17
CA LYS A 284 -12.02 -30.42 17.03
C LYS A 284 -12.89 -29.31 16.39
N PRO A 285 -13.65 -28.49 17.16
CA PRO A 285 -14.44 -27.39 16.58
C PRO A 285 -13.62 -26.29 15.88
N ILE A 286 -12.37 -26.07 16.31
CA ILE A 286 -11.48 -25.06 15.72
C ILE A 286 -10.89 -25.56 14.40
N GLU A 287 -10.44 -26.81 14.31
CA GLU A 287 -9.91 -27.32 13.02
C GLU A 287 -11.05 -27.59 12.02
N ASP A 288 -12.22 -28.07 12.48
CA ASP A 288 -13.44 -28.17 11.64
C ASP A 288 -13.82 -26.79 11.05
N MET A 289 -13.72 -25.71 11.86
CA MET A 289 -13.90 -24.32 11.39
C MET A 289 -12.82 -23.88 10.40
N LYS A 290 -11.54 -24.14 10.68
CA LYS A 290 -10.46 -23.81 9.73
C LYS A 290 -10.69 -24.50 8.39
N ASP A 291 -11.07 -25.78 8.39
CA ASP A 291 -11.32 -26.54 7.17
C ASP A 291 -12.59 -26.08 6.44
N ALA A 292 -13.62 -25.63 7.15
CA ALA A 292 -14.77 -24.96 6.53
C ALA A 292 -14.36 -23.65 5.84
N ILE A 293 -13.47 -22.86 6.45
CA ILE A 293 -12.92 -21.60 5.90
C ILE A 293 -11.95 -21.87 4.74
N LYS A 294 -11.17 -22.96 4.78
CA LYS A 294 -10.34 -23.45 3.65
C LYS A 294 -11.23 -23.81 2.45
N ARG A 295 -12.27 -24.62 2.66
CA ARG A 295 -13.20 -25.07 1.60
C ARG A 295 -14.07 -23.96 1.01
N SER A 296 -14.54 -23.02 1.84
CA SER A 296 -15.44 -21.93 1.39
C SER A 296 -14.69 -20.70 0.87
N GLY A 297 -13.50 -20.42 1.41
CA GLY A 297 -12.83 -19.12 1.26
C GLY A 297 -13.69 -17.95 1.76
N VAL A 298 -14.55 -18.17 2.75
CA VAL A 298 -15.38 -17.15 3.39
C VAL A 298 -15.03 -17.08 4.88
N TYR A 299 -14.82 -15.86 5.37
CA TYR A 299 -14.49 -15.56 6.76
C TYR A 299 -15.62 -14.67 7.31
N GLU A 300 -16.62 -15.28 7.94
CA GLU A 300 -17.75 -14.58 8.56
C GLU A 300 -17.29 -13.72 9.75
N THR A 301 -18.11 -12.75 10.16
CA THR A 301 -17.76 -11.81 11.25
C THR A 301 -18.84 -11.65 12.31
N VAL A 302 -18.40 -11.27 13.52
CA VAL A 302 -19.25 -10.96 14.67
C VAL A 302 -19.06 -9.49 15.05
N PHE A 303 -20.16 -8.77 15.25
CA PHE A 303 -20.14 -7.34 15.57
C PHE A 303 -19.65 -7.04 16.99
N ALA A 304 -18.84 -6.00 17.13
CA ALA A 304 -18.20 -5.67 18.41
C ALA A 304 -19.18 -5.23 19.52
N ASN A 305 -20.38 -4.76 19.18
CA ASN A 305 -21.40 -4.45 20.17
C ASN A 305 -21.92 -5.70 20.91
N GLN A 306 -21.80 -6.89 20.32
CA GLN A 306 -22.09 -8.18 20.97
C GLN A 306 -20.97 -8.61 21.95
N LEU A 307 -19.84 -7.90 21.98
CA LEU A 307 -18.69 -8.19 22.86
C LEU A 307 -18.74 -7.47 24.21
N LYS A 308 -19.60 -6.45 24.39
CA LYS A 308 -19.56 -5.55 25.56
C LYS A 308 -19.70 -6.25 26.92
N ALA A 309 -20.15 -7.50 26.96
CA ALA A 309 -20.22 -8.33 28.18
C ALA A 309 -19.12 -9.41 28.30
N ARG A 310 -18.18 -9.52 27.35
CA ARG A 310 -17.30 -10.71 27.18
C ARG A 310 -15.87 -10.43 26.67
N LEU A 311 -15.36 -9.20 26.76
CA LEU A 311 -13.92 -8.96 26.55
C LEU A 311 -13.14 -9.56 27.75
N THR A 312 -12.21 -10.48 27.49
CA THR A 312 -11.53 -11.26 28.54
C THR A 312 -10.20 -10.62 28.93
N LYS A 313 -9.90 -10.58 30.24
CA LYS A 313 -8.74 -9.85 30.80
C LYS A 313 -7.36 -10.29 30.26
N ASN A 314 -7.25 -11.48 29.67
CA ASN A 314 -6.00 -12.07 29.15
C ASN A 314 -5.98 -12.07 27.61
N ARG A 315 -6.52 -11.01 27.00
CA ARG A 315 -6.56 -10.77 25.55
C ARG A 315 -6.26 -9.32 25.22
N GLU A 316 -5.52 -9.12 24.15
CA GLU A 316 -5.18 -7.80 23.64
C GLU A 316 -5.96 -7.55 22.35
N TYR A 317 -6.80 -6.52 22.32
CA TYR A 317 -7.68 -6.24 21.19
C TYR A 317 -7.10 -5.07 20.38
N VAL A 318 -6.82 -5.27 19.11
CA VAL A 318 -6.13 -4.29 18.25
C VAL A 318 -7.06 -3.77 17.16
N ARG A 319 -7.16 -2.44 17.03
CA ARG A 319 -7.94 -1.77 15.97
C ARG A 319 -7.23 -1.93 14.63
N HIS A 320 -7.89 -2.58 13.68
CA HIS A 320 -7.35 -2.87 12.36
C HIS A 320 -8.23 -2.22 11.27
N PRO A 321 -7.99 -0.95 10.90
CA PRO A 321 -8.76 -0.29 9.85
C PRO A 321 -8.57 -0.99 8.51
N ILE A 322 -9.64 -1.07 7.70
CA ILE A 322 -9.60 -1.80 6.43
C ILE A 322 -8.97 -0.92 5.34
N LEU A 323 -7.74 -1.28 4.96
CA LEU A 323 -6.91 -0.53 4.02
C LEU A 323 -7.41 -0.66 2.57
N ARG A 324 -7.51 0.47 1.87
CA ARG A 324 -8.04 0.57 0.50
C ARG A 324 -7.30 1.58 -0.34
N THR A 325 -7.20 1.28 -1.63
CA THR A 325 -6.90 2.23 -2.70
C THR A 325 -8.23 2.81 -3.23
N ASN A 326 -8.19 3.68 -4.23
CA ASN A 326 -9.41 4.21 -4.86
C ASN A 326 -10.13 3.13 -5.71
N ARG A 327 -9.41 2.09 -6.15
CA ARG A 327 -9.88 1.08 -7.12
C ARG A 327 -9.83 -0.37 -6.64
N ARG A 328 -9.11 -0.67 -5.56
CA ARG A 328 -8.91 -2.02 -5.01
C ARG A 328 -8.84 -2.00 -3.48
N ALA A 329 -9.39 -3.03 -2.83
CA ALA A 329 -9.06 -3.31 -1.43
C ALA A 329 -7.60 -3.77 -1.30
N VAL A 330 -6.92 -3.40 -0.22
CA VAL A 330 -5.59 -3.97 0.10
C VAL A 330 -5.82 -5.34 0.76
N PRO A 331 -5.13 -6.41 0.31
CA PRO A 331 -5.29 -7.74 0.90
C PRO A 331 -4.96 -7.79 2.40
N ILE A 332 -5.88 -8.35 3.20
CA ILE A 332 -5.72 -8.54 4.65
C ILE A 332 -5.23 -9.98 4.90
N PRO A 333 -4.13 -10.18 5.64
CA PRO A 333 -3.62 -11.53 5.94
C PRO A 333 -4.55 -12.36 6.87
N THR A 334 -4.57 -13.69 6.68
CA THR A 334 -5.40 -14.63 7.47
C THR A 334 -4.56 -15.70 8.19
N PHE A 335 -5.20 -16.51 9.03
CA PHE A 335 -4.54 -17.48 9.91
C PHE A 335 -3.90 -18.69 9.19
N ASP A 336 -4.22 -18.91 7.91
CA ASP A 336 -3.74 -20.05 7.10
C ASP A 336 -2.80 -19.62 5.97
N GLY A 337 -2.32 -18.38 6.00
CA GLY A 337 -1.38 -17.83 5.02
C GLY A 337 -1.99 -17.27 3.75
N ARG A 338 -3.31 -17.36 3.60
CA ARG A 338 -4.02 -16.69 2.51
C ARG A 338 -4.27 -15.21 2.88
N HIS A 339 -4.78 -14.47 1.91
CA HIS A 339 -5.24 -13.10 2.11
C HIS A 339 -6.72 -13.00 1.72
N CYS A 340 -7.45 -12.13 2.39
CA CYS A 340 -8.86 -11.86 2.14
C CYS A 340 -9.13 -10.36 1.92
N ILE A 341 -10.28 -10.03 1.34
CA ILE A 341 -10.84 -8.68 1.24
C ILE A 341 -12.32 -8.72 1.63
N LEU A 342 -12.96 -7.60 1.97
CA LEU A 342 -14.41 -7.63 2.20
C LEU A 342 -15.16 -8.03 0.94
N ALA A 343 -16.19 -8.87 1.08
CA ALA A 343 -17.08 -9.21 -0.02
C ALA A 343 -17.86 -8.00 -0.55
N SER A 344 -18.07 -6.97 0.29
CA SER A 344 -18.60 -5.67 -0.17
C SER A 344 -17.63 -4.91 -1.05
N ASP A 345 -16.32 -4.90 -0.75
CA ASP A 345 -15.35 -4.20 -1.58
C ASP A 345 -15.15 -4.90 -2.93
N LEU A 346 -15.09 -6.24 -2.96
CA LEU A 346 -15.14 -7.03 -4.20
C LEU A 346 -16.34 -6.63 -5.08
N LEU A 347 -17.53 -6.46 -4.49
CA LEU A 347 -18.71 -6.03 -5.23
C LEU A 347 -18.54 -4.63 -5.82
N PHE A 348 -18.00 -3.67 -5.05
CA PHE A 348 -17.82 -2.31 -5.55
C PHE A 348 -16.67 -2.19 -6.57
N GLU A 349 -15.61 -3.01 -6.48
CA GLU A 349 -14.62 -3.16 -7.56
C GLU A 349 -15.32 -3.56 -8.87
N ILE A 350 -16.11 -4.64 -8.85
CA ILE A 350 -16.85 -5.15 -10.01
C ILE A 350 -17.80 -4.09 -10.56
N LEU A 351 -18.64 -3.48 -9.71
CA LEU A 351 -19.63 -2.49 -10.16
C LEU A 351 -18.97 -1.21 -10.72
N ARG A 352 -17.89 -0.72 -10.10
CA ARG A 352 -17.15 0.45 -10.59
C ARG A 352 -16.40 0.16 -11.90
N ASP A 353 -15.84 -1.04 -12.05
CA ASP A 353 -15.20 -1.44 -13.30
C ASP A 353 -16.25 -1.65 -14.42
N MET A 354 -17.44 -2.18 -14.12
CA MET A 354 -18.57 -2.19 -15.06
C MET A 354 -19.02 -0.78 -15.48
N CYS A 355 -19.05 0.18 -14.53
CA CYS A 355 -19.45 1.57 -14.76
C CYS A 355 -18.46 2.35 -15.63
N SER A 356 -17.18 2.40 -15.24
CA SER A 356 -16.21 3.36 -15.79
C SER A 356 -15.10 2.73 -16.63
N VAL A 357 -14.78 1.45 -16.40
CA VAL A 357 -13.76 0.75 -17.18
C VAL A 357 -14.40 0.12 -18.41
N GLN A 358 -15.31 -0.83 -18.21
CA GLN A 358 -16.00 -1.57 -19.27
C GLN A 358 -17.12 -0.77 -19.92
N ASN A 359 -17.65 0.27 -19.26
CA ASN A 359 -18.70 1.14 -19.79
C ASN A 359 -19.99 0.39 -20.18
N VAL A 360 -20.31 -0.70 -19.46
CA VAL A 360 -21.39 -1.65 -19.74
C VAL A 360 -22.73 -0.95 -19.93
N PHE A 361 -23.03 0.04 -19.09
CA PHE A 361 -24.31 0.74 -19.07
C PHE A 361 -24.52 1.75 -20.22
N GLN A 362 -23.54 1.91 -21.12
CA GLN A 362 -23.75 2.57 -22.42
C GLN A 362 -24.44 1.66 -23.45
N LYS A 363 -24.42 0.34 -23.25
CA LYS A 363 -25.00 -0.68 -24.16
C LYS A 363 -26.18 -1.45 -23.55
N ILE A 364 -26.38 -1.33 -22.23
CA ILE A 364 -27.58 -1.81 -21.53
C ILE A 364 -28.77 -0.86 -21.75
N ASN A 365 -29.96 -1.44 -21.83
CA ASN A 365 -31.27 -0.80 -21.90
C ASN A 365 -32.34 -1.76 -21.34
N THR A 366 -33.59 -1.33 -21.29
CA THR A 366 -34.70 -2.11 -20.70
C THR A 366 -34.94 -3.48 -21.37
N LYS A 367 -34.51 -3.69 -22.63
CA LYS A 367 -34.70 -4.96 -23.36
C LYS A 367 -33.61 -6.01 -23.06
N ASN A 368 -32.38 -5.59 -22.75
CA ASN A 368 -31.23 -6.48 -22.49
C ASN A 368 -30.72 -6.44 -21.04
N TRP A 369 -31.41 -5.74 -20.14
CA TRP A 369 -31.12 -5.73 -18.69
C TRP A 369 -31.06 -7.15 -18.07
N SER A 370 -31.72 -8.14 -18.67
CA SER A 370 -31.62 -9.56 -18.31
C SER A 370 -30.17 -10.07 -18.21
N ILE A 371 -29.24 -9.53 -19.01
CA ILE A 371 -27.80 -9.86 -18.93
C ILE A 371 -27.24 -9.56 -17.52
N ILE A 372 -27.61 -8.41 -16.95
CA ILE A 372 -27.17 -7.96 -15.62
C ILE A 372 -27.89 -8.74 -14.51
N ASN A 373 -29.20 -8.98 -14.66
CA ASN A 373 -29.97 -9.79 -13.72
C ASN A 373 -29.45 -11.23 -13.64
N ASN A 374 -29.06 -11.84 -14.76
CA ASN A 374 -28.49 -13.19 -14.79
C ASN A 374 -27.13 -13.24 -14.08
N LEU A 375 -26.23 -12.29 -14.35
CA LEU A 375 -24.93 -12.20 -13.66
C LEU A 375 -25.09 -12.19 -12.13
N PHE A 376 -25.95 -11.31 -11.60
CA PHE A 376 -26.14 -11.20 -10.15
C PHE A 376 -27.08 -12.27 -9.55
N LYS A 377 -27.81 -13.02 -10.38
CA LYS A 377 -28.47 -14.28 -9.98
C LYS A 377 -27.42 -15.38 -9.78
N ASP A 378 -26.48 -15.50 -10.72
CA ASP A 378 -25.42 -16.53 -10.73
C ASP A 378 -24.26 -16.21 -9.76
N LEU A 379 -24.32 -15.05 -9.10
CA LEU A 379 -23.46 -14.61 -8.00
C LEU A 379 -24.23 -14.44 -6.67
N ALA A 380 -25.49 -14.88 -6.59
CA ALA A 380 -26.31 -14.73 -5.38
C ALA A 380 -25.80 -15.55 -4.18
N GLY A 381 -24.98 -16.59 -4.41
CA GLY A 381 -24.24 -17.29 -3.37
C GLY A 381 -23.07 -16.46 -2.82
N THR A 382 -22.33 -15.79 -3.69
CA THR A 382 -21.22 -14.89 -3.33
C THR A 382 -21.72 -13.63 -2.61
N PHE A 383 -22.77 -12.99 -3.11
CA PHE A 383 -23.33 -11.75 -2.55
C PHE A 383 -24.61 -12.04 -1.73
N ASN A 384 -24.46 -12.93 -0.75
CA ASN A 384 -25.56 -13.44 0.05
C ASN A 384 -26.14 -12.38 1.00
N GLY A 385 -27.22 -11.71 0.58
CA GLY A 385 -27.98 -10.73 1.38
C GLY A 385 -28.74 -11.29 2.59
N LYS A 386 -28.32 -12.42 3.17
CA LYS A 386 -28.66 -12.84 4.54
C LYS A 386 -27.55 -12.46 5.54
N LEU A 387 -26.29 -12.52 5.13
CA LEU A 387 -25.13 -12.35 6.02
C LEU A 387 -24.88 -10.88 6.40
N GLY A 388 -24.29 -10.66 7.57
CA GLY A 388 -23.61 -9.41 7.93
C GLY A 388 -22.26 -9.27 7.21
N PRO A 389 -21.38 -8.33 7.59
CA PRO A 389 -20.05 -8.18 6.99
C PRO A 389 -19.28 -9.51 6.97
N PHE A 390 -18.61 -9.83 5.86
CA PHE A 390 -17.67 -10.95 5.79
C PHE A 390 -16.55 -10.68 4.79
N PHE A 391 -15.44 -11.35 5.01
CA PHE A 391 -14.32 -11.36 4.08
C PHE A 391 -14.39 -12.57 3.16
N ILE A 392 -13.93 -12.38 1.93
CA ILE A 392 -13.76 -13.41 0.92
C ILE A 392 -12.26 -13.55 0.61
N ASP A 393 -11.82 -14.79 0.46
CA ASP A 393 -10.49 -15.16 -0.01
C ASP A 393 -10.13 -14.45 -1.33
N THR A 394 -8.87 -14.04 -1.47
CA THR A 394 -8.42 -13.24 -2.61
C THR A 394 -8.42 -14.02 -3.93
N GLU A 395 -8.17 -15.33 -3.95
CA GLU A 395 -8.24 -16.13 -5.17
C GLU A 395 -9.70 -16.44 -5.56
N ASN A 396 -10.58 -16.63 -4.56
CA ASN A 396 -12.04 -16.64 -4.81
C ASN A 396 -12.52 -15.28 -5.36
N SER A 397 -11.95 -14.16 -4.89
CA SER A 397 -12.26 -12.82 -5.39
C SER A 397 -11.83 -12.65 -6.86
N GLU A 398 -10.68 -13.21 -7.25
CA GLU A 398 -10.21 -13.27 -8.65
C GLU A 398 -11.15 -14.12 -9.52
N ALA A 399 -11.54 -15.31 -9.05
CA ALA A 399 -12.45 -16.19 -9.77
C ALA A 399 -13.81 -15.50 -10.03
N VAL A 400 -14.33 -14.75 -9.05
CA VAL A 400 -15.55 -13.95 -9.20
C VAL A 400 -15.34 -12.78 -10.19
N ARG A 401 -14.26 -12.00 -10.07
CA ARG A 401 -13.93 -10.93 -11.05
C ARG A 401 -13.85 -11.49 -12.48
N LYS A 402 -13.16 -12.62 -12.66
CA LYS A 402 -13.02 -13.33 -13.95
C LYS A 402 -14.36 -13.82 -14.51
N LYS A 403 -15.25 -14.35 -13.65
CA LYS A 403 -16.62 -14.75 -14.04
C LYS A 403 -17.42 -13.54 -14.55
N CYS A 404 -17.36 -12.40 -13.86
CA CYS A 404 -17.99 -11.16 -14.31
C CYS A 404 -17.48 -10.70 -15.68
N VAL A 405 -16.15 -10.62 -15.86
CA VAL A 405 -15.53 -10.20 -17.14
C VAL A 405 -15.93 -11.13 -18.28
N THR A 406 -15.91 -12.46 -18.06
CA THR A 406 -16.27 -13.45 -19.08
C THR A 406 -17.76 -13.36 -19.46
N HIS A 407 -18.65 -13.17 -18.49
CA HIS A 407 -20.09 -12.99 -18.73
C HIS A 407 -20.39 -11.73 -19.56
N ILE A 408 -19.74 -10.62 -19.22
CA ILE A 408 -19.90 -9.35 -19.94
C ILE A 408 -19.32 -9.41 -21.35
N GLU A 409 -18.13 -9.99 -21.55
CA GLU A 409 -17.54 -10.17 -22.88
C GLU A 409 -18.39 -11.11 -23.75
N HIS A 410 -18.88 -12.22 -23.20
CA HIS A 410 -19.72 -13.18 -23.94
C HIS A 410 -21.04 -12.56 -24.46
N HIS A 411 -21.70 -11.72 -23.65
CA HIS A 411 -22.99 -11.13 -24.02
C HIS A 411 -22.90 -9.76 -24.70
N LEU A 412 -21.83 -8.99 -24.51
CA LEU A 412 -21.72 -7.60 -24.96
C LEU A 412 -20.39 -7.25 -25.67
N GLY A 413 -19.37 -8.11 -25.65
CA GLY A 413 -18.01 -7.82 -26.14
C GLY A 413 -17.92 -7.08 -27.49
N PRO A 414 -18.63 -7.51 -28.56
CA PRO A 414 -18.67 -6.79 -29.83
C PRO A 414 -19.20 -5.34 -29.70
N GLN A 415 -20.23 -5.13 -28.88
CA GLN A 415 -20.87 -3.83 -28.67
C GLN A 415 -20.00 -2.90 -27.81
N LEU A 416 -19.21 -3.45 -26.89
CA LEU A 416 -18.32 -2.70 -26.00
C LEU A 416 -17.09 -2.10 -26.72
N LYS A 417 -16.80 -2.54 -27.96
CA LYS A 417 -15.80 -1.90 -28.83
C LYS A 417 -16.22 -0.50 -29.30
N GLU A 418 -17.51 -0.18 -29.22
CA GLU A 418 -18.12 1.07 -29.70
C GLU A 418 -18.63 1.95 -28.54
N VAL A 419 -17.94 1.95 -27.39
CA VAL A 419 -18.27 2.84 -26.26
C VAL A 419 -17.70 4.25 -26.47
N LYS A 420 -18.37 5.24 -25.91
CA LYS A 420 -17.90 6.63 -25.87
C LYS A 420 -17.02 6.83 -24.65
N PHE A 421 -15.93 7.56 -24.81
CA PHE A 421 -15.09 8.01 -23.70
C PHE A 421 -15.38 9.47 -23.36
N ILE A 422 -15.20 9.84 -22.09
CA ILE A 422 -15.24 11.24 -21.67
C ILE A 422 -13.98 11.96 -22.16
N LYS A 423 -14.10 13.27 -22.38
CA LYS A 423 -12.93 14.16 -22.52
C LYS A 423 -12.25 14.37 -21.16
N GLU A 424 -11.02 14.87 -21.17
CA GLU A 424 -10.34 15.37 -19.96
C GLU A 424 -11.05 16.62 -19.41
N PHE A 425 -11.07 16.76 -18.07
CA PHE A 425 -11.63 17.88 -17.32
C PHE A 425 -10.58 18.48 -16.37
N ASN A 426 -10.49 19.81 -16.36
CA ASN A 426 -9.69 20.61 -15.43
C ASN A 426 -10.60 21.71 -14.83
N GLY A 427 -11.48 21.28 -13.92
CA GLY A 427 -12.70 21.99 -13.53
C GLY A 427 -13.94 21.45 -14.27
N PHE A 428 -15.02 21.22 -13.52
CA PHE A 428 -16.38 21.02 -14.05
C PHE A 428 -17.45 21.43 -13.03
N VAL A 429 -18.68 21.63 -13.48
CA VAL A 429 -19.85 21.95 -12.64
C VAL A 429 -20.98 20.93 -12.80
N LEU A 430 -22.03 21.01 -11.98
CA LEU A 430 -23.21 20.12 -12.05
C LEU A 430 -23.84 20.02 -13.46
N LYS A 431 -23.78 21.08 -14.26
CA LYS A 431 -24.25 21.09 -15.65
C LYS A 431 -23.47 20.10 -16.52
N ASP A 432 -22.17 19.93 -16.27
CA ASP A 432 -21.29 19.03 -17.02
C ASP A 432 -21.50 17.57 -16.64
N VAL A 433 -21.82 17.28 -15.37
CA VAL A 433 -22.26 15.92 -14.96
C VAL A 433 -23.55 15.56 -15.70
N LYS A 434 -24.55 16.45 -15.69
CA LYS A 434 -25.85 16.24 -16.37
C LYS A 434 -25.74 16.20 -17.90
N SER A 435 -24.75 16.86 -18.52
CA SER A 435 -24.50 16.77 -19.97
C SER A 435 -23.71 15.51 -20.34
N THR A 436 -22.71 15.13 -19.54
CA THR A 436 -21.89 13.92 -19.75
C THR A 436 -22.73 12.65 -19.64
N ILE A 437 -23.64 12.58 -18.66
CA ILE A 437 -24.67 11.52 -18.53
C ILE A 437 -25.43 11.30 -19.84
N LYS A 438 -25.86 12.38 -20.52
CA LYS A 438 -26.61 12.33 -21.78
C LYS A 438 -25.69 11.98 -22.96
N PHE A 439 -24.49 12.55 -23.02
CA PHE A 439 -23.50 12.27 -24.06
C PHE A 439 -23.13 10.78 -24.11
N LEU A 440 -22.86 10.16 -22.94
CA LEU A 440 -22.56 8.74 -22.79
C LEU A 440 -23.78 7.82 -23.01
N GLY A 441 -25.00 8.37 -23.11
CA GLY A 441 -26.22 7.59 -23.34
C GLY A 441 -26.76 6.82 -22.13
N LEU A 442 -26.23 7.07 -20.92
CA LEU A 442 -26.56 6.33 -19.70
C LEU A 442 -28.06 6.39 -19.31
N THR A 443 -28.78 7.41 -19.80
CA THR A 443 -30.24 7.53 -19.68
C THR A 443 -31.01 6.36 -20.33
N THR A 444 -30.38 5.59 -21.22
CA THR A 444 -30.99 4.42 -21.90
C THR A 444 -31.05 3.20 -20.98
N ALA A 445 -30.02 2.99 -20.15
CA ALA A 445 -30.03 2.03 -19.05
C ALA A 445 -30.83 2.56 -17.85
N PHE A 446 -30.69 3.86 -17.56
CA PHE A 446 -31.15 4.49 -16.32
C PHE A 446 -31.91 5.81 -16.58
N PRO A 447 -33.22 5.77 -16.90
CA PRO A 447 -33.98 6.98 -17.24
C PRO A 447 -33.94 8.10 -16.18
N LYS A 448 -33.78 7.75 -14.90
CA LYS A 448 -33.72 8.69 -13.75
C LYS A 448 -32.31 9.05 -13.26
N ILE A 449 -31.24 8.65 -13.95
CA ILE A 449 -29.86 8.89 -13.49
C ILE A 449 -29.51 10.38 -13.26
N SER A 450 -30.20 11.29 -13.94
CA SER A 450 -29.99 12.74 -13.77
C SER A 450 -30.42 13.27 -12.39
N ASP A 451 -31.25 12.52 -11.67
CA ASP A 451 -31.77 12.88 -10.35
C ASP A 451 -30.65 12.79 -9.29
N PHE A 452 -29.74 11.82 -9.44
CA PHE A 452 -28.58 11.62 -8.55
C PHE A 452 -27.39 12.55 -8.84
N ALA A 453 -27.40 13.27 -9.97
CA ALA A 453 -26.26 14.07 -10.41
C ALA A 453 -25.90 15.22 -9.43
N GLU A 454 -26.88 15.77 -8.71
CA GLU A 454 -26.62 16.82 -7.71
C GLU A 454 -25.97 16.26 -6.44
N HIS A 455 -26.48 15.12 -5.94
CA HIS A 455 -25.87 14.38 -4.84
C HIS A 455 -24.43 14.01 -5.16
N ALA A 456 -24.19 13.40 -6.33
CA ALA A 456 -22.86 13.02 -6.79
C ALA A 456 -21.91 14.22 -6.91
N PHE A 457 -22.38 15.35 -7.47
CA PHE A 457 -21.58 16.58 -7.57
C PHE A 457 -21.20 17.15 -6.19
N LYS A 458 -22.18 17.23 -5.26
CA LYS A 458 -21.94 17.67 -3.88
C LYS A 458 -20.93 16.76 -3.18
N THR A 459 -21.08 15.44 -3.29
CA THR A 459 -20.14 14.44 -2.73
C THR A 459 -18.71 14.65 -3.22
N VAL A 460 -18.49 14.79 -4.54
CA VAL A 460 -17.12 14.95 -5.05
C VAL A 460 -16.54 16.32 -4.73
N LYS A 461 -17.35 17.41 -4.75
CA LYS A 461 -16.85 18.73 -4.37
C LYS A 461 -16.49 18.82 -2.88
N GLN A 462 -17.29 18.23 -2.00
CA GLN A 462 -16.96 18.15 -0.57
C GLN A 462 -15.64 17.39 -0.35
N ARG A 463 -15.45 16.25 -1.01
CA ARG A 463 -14.20 15.46 -0.95
C ARG A 463 -12.98 16.16 -1.56
N LYS A 464 -13.16 17.12 -2.47
CA LYS A 464 -12.07 17.86 -3.11
C LYS A 464 -11.65 19.12 -2.32
N GLY A 465 -12.42 19.50 -1.29
CA GLY A 465 -12.25 20.80 -0.62
C GLY A 465 -12.33 21.94 -1.64
N ASP A 466 -11.48 22.97 -1.50
CA ASP A 466 -11.42 24.09 -2.44
C ASP A 466 -10.75 23.76 -3.78
N LYS A 467 -9.98 22.67 -3.85
CA LYS A 467 -9.24 22.24 -5.04
C LYS A 467 -10.21 22.01 -6.23
N LYS A 468 -9.73 22.21 -7.47
CA LYS A 468 -10.55 22.06 -8.69
C LYS A 468 -10.89 20.59 -8.94
N LEU A 469 -12.11 20.32 -9.40
CA LEU A 469 -12.57 18.98 -9.77
C LEU A 469 -11.99 18.55 -11.13
N ASP A 470 -11.49 17.33 -11.24
CA ASP A 470 -10.79 16.80 -12.42
C ASP A 470 -11.51 15.59 -13.07
N THR A 471 -10.89 15.00 -14.11
CA THR A 471 -11.41 13.82 -14.82
C THR A 471 -11.74 12.63 -13.90
N ARG A 472 -10.97 12.40 -12.83
CA ARG A 472 -11.20 11.32 -11.86
C ARG A 472 -12.40 11.62 -10.96
N ASP A 473 -12.60 12.88 -10.59
CA ASP A 473 -13.82 13.28 -9.87
C ASP A 473 -15.06 13.17 -10.77
N MET A 474 -14.93 13.43 -12.08
CA MET A 474 -16.02 13.21 -13.05
C MET A 474 -16.39 11.72 -13.14
N PHE A 475 -15.39 10.82 -13.27
CA PHE A 475 -15.64 9.38 -13.19
C PHE A 475 -16.32 9.00 -11.87
N THR A 476 -15.83 9.50 -10.73
CA THR A 476 -16.40 9.21 -9.41
C THR A 476 -17.85 9.68 -9.29
N ALA A 477 -18.19 10.86 -9.83
CA ALA A 477 -19.56 11.36 -9.86
C ALA A 477 -20.48 10.49 -10.75
N LEU A 478 -19.98 10.03 -11.90
CA LEU A 478 -20.71 9.11 -12.79
C LEU A 478 -20.89 7.71 -12.17
N GLU A 479 -19.94 7.22 -11.39
CA GLU A 479 -20.08 5.98 -10.61
C GLU A 479 -21.15 6.12 -9.53
N ILE A 480 -21.13 7.20 -8.72
CA ILE A 480 -22.15 7.46 -7.70
C ILE A 480 -23.55 7.51 -8.33
N CYS A 481 -23.71 8.17 -9.49
CA CYS A 481 -24.99 8.22 -10.20
C CYS A 481 -25.45 6.83 -10.66
N GLN A 482 -24.57 6.02 -11.26
CA GLN A 482 -24.91 4.69 -11.75
C GLN A 482 -25.19 3.70 -10.62
N LEU A 483 -24.37 3.67 -9.56
CA LEU A 483 -24.56 2.77 -8.41
C LEU A 483 -25.91 3.01 -7.70
N ASN A 484 -26.32 4.27 -7.58
CA ASN A 484 -27.64 4.64 -7.05
C ASN A 484 -28.81 4.24 -7.96
N CYS A 485 -28.59 4.02 -9.27
CA CYS A 485 -29.59 3.42 -10.15
C CYS A 485 -29.56 1.88 -10.15
N ILE A 486 -28.38 1.26 -10.10
CA ILE A 486 -28.21 -0.20 -10.20
C ILE A 486 -28.85 -0.91 -9.01
N LEU A 487 -28.57 -0.46 -7.78
CA LEU A 487 -28.96 -1.20 -6.58
C LEU A 487 -30.48 -1.29 -6.35
N PRO A 488 -31.29 -0.23 -6.54
CA PRO A 488 -32.75 -0.34 -6.49
C PRO A 488 -33.36 -1.33 -7.50
N ILE A 489 -32.71 -1.56 -8.65
CA ILE A 489 -33.14 -2.54 -9.66
C ILE A 489 -32.74 -3.98 -9.25
N LEU A 490 -31.72 -4.12 -8.40
CA LEU A 490 -31.19 -5.38 -7.88
C LEU A 490 -31.45 -5.51 -6.36
N PRO A 491 -32.69 -5.67 -5.88
CA PRO A 491 -33.03 -5.57 -4.44
C PRO A 491 -32.33 -6.60 -3.55
N LYS A 492 -31.97 -7.79 -4.08
CA LYS A 492 -31.12 -8.77 -3.36
C LYS A 492 -29.73 -8.19 -3.06
N LEU A 493 -29.15 -7.50 -4.04
CA LEU A 493 -27.84 -6.86 -3.98
C LEU A 493 -27.87 -5.59 -3.11
N GLN A 494 -28.95 -4.81 -3.18
CA GLN A 494 -29.19 -3.69 -2.27
C GLN A 494 -29.29 -4.15 -0.81
N LYS A 495 -29.98 -5.27 -0.54
CA LYS A 495 -30.02 -5.88 0.80
C LYS A 495 -28.64 -6.35 1.25
N PHE A 496 -27.87 -6.99 0.37
CA PHE A 496 -26.46 -7.34 0.65
C PHE A 496 -25.64 -6.11 1.03
N VAL A 497 -25.58 -5.07 0.18
CA VAL A 497 -24.80 -3.84 0.43
C VAL A 497 -25.17 -3.18 1.77
N HIS A 498 -26.47 -3.13 2.11
CA HIS A 498 -26.93 -2.62 3.39
C HIS A 498 -26.50 -3.49 4.58
N ASN A 499 -26.66 -4.81 4.50
CA ASN A 499 -26.25 -5.75 5.55
C ASN A 499 -24.72 -5.79 5.75
N GLN A 500 -23.94 -5.62 4.68
CA GLN A 500 -22.49 -5.42 4.73
C GLN A 500 -22.09 -4.06 5.33
N GLY A 501 -23.06 -3.16 5.57
CA GLY A 501 -22.84 -1.83 6.10
C GLY A 501 -22.32 -0.79 5.10
N ALA A 502 -21.93 -1.21 3.89
CA ALA A 502 -21.16 -0.44 2.91
C ALA A 502 -21.93 0.66 2.14
N CYS A 503 -23.10 1.10 2.63
CA CYS A 503 -23.89 2.16 2.00
C CYS A 503 -23.21 3.54 2.09
N LEU A 504 -22.53 3.82 3.20
CA LEU A 504 -22.03 5.17 3.52
C LEU A 504 -20.80 5.52 2.69
N ARG A 505 -19.71 4.73 2.74
CA ARG A 505 -18.49 5.00 1.93
C ARG A 505 -18.72 5.06 0.42
N ASN A 506 -19.81 4.44 -0.07
CA ASN A 506 -20.21 4.41 -1.49
C ASN A 506 -21.28 5.46 -1.85
N HIS A 507 -21.67 6.33 -0.92
CA HIS A 507 -22.58 7.47 -1.16
C HIS A 507 -23.95 7.07 -1.73
N LEU A 508 -24.52 6.02 -1.13
CA LEU A 508 -25.76 5.41 -1.60
C LEU A 508 -26.98 5.90 -0.82
N HIS A 509 -28.03 6.28 -1.55
CA HIS A 509 -29.35 6.66 -1.02
C HIS A 509 -30.10 5.41 -0.53
N CYS A 510 -29.66 4.86 0.61
CA CYS A 510 -30.28 3.71 1.23
C CYS A 510 -31.41 4.14 2.19
N ALA A 511 -32.66 3.89 1.80
CA ALA A 511 -33.85 4.21 2.61
C ALA A 511 -33.81 3.64 4.04
N LYS A 512 -33.10 2.52 4.26
CA LYS A 512 -32.90 1.94 5.60
C LYS A 512 -31.83 2.64 6.45
N CYS A 513 -30.82 3.24 5.82
CA CYS A 513 -29.78 3.99 6.54
C CYS A 513 -30.29 5.39 6.91
N LEU A 514 -31.15 5.99 6.08
CA LEU A 514 -31.82 7.27 6.37
C LEU A 514 -32.81 7.21 7.56
N GLN A 515 -33.02 6.04 8.16
CA GLN A 515 -33.85 5.83 9.35
C GLN A 515 -33.00 5.55 10.62
N ALA A 516 -31.68 5.49 10.50
CA ALA A 516 -30.77 5.19 11.60
C ALA A 516 -29.51 6.06 11.49
N HIS A 517 -29.51 7.19 12.21
CA HIS A 517 -28.35 8.06 12.36
C HIS A 517 -27.53 7.63 13.59
N PRO A 518 -26.42 6.88 13.43
CA PRO A 518 -25.34 6.95 14.42
C PRO A 518 -24.68 8.32 14.35
N GLU A 519 -24.17 8.81 15.48
CA GLU A 519 -23.28 9.97 15.49
C GLU A 519 -21.96 9.65 14.76
N PRO A 520 -21.33 10.62 14.09
CA PRO A 520 -20.03 10.43 13.46
C PRO A 520 -18.94 10.33 14.55
N LEU A 521 -18.48 9.10 14.82
CA LEU A 521 -17.21 8.90 15.53
C LEU A 521 -16.05 9.42 14.66
N ALA A 522 -14.97 9.87 15.29
CA ALA A 522 -13.77 10.32 14.59
C ALA A 522 -13.22 9.25 13.62
N GLU A 523 -12.58 9.67 12.53
CA GLU A 523 -11.97 8.74 11.57
C GLU A 523 -10.86 7.92 12.25
N PRO A 524 -10.73 6.61 11.95
CA PRO A 524 -9.74 5.75 12.59
C PRO A 524 -8.31 6.13 12.17
N THR A 525 -7.56 6.66 13.13
CA THR A 525 -6.17 7.11 12.93
C THR A 525 -5.23 5.93 12.64
N LEU A 526 -4.95 5.69 11.37
CA LEU A 526 -3.85 4.85 10.92
C LEU A 526 -2.55 5.66 10.90
N PHE A 527 -1.42 5.04 11.21
CA PHE A 527 -0.10 5.65 11.06
C PHE A 527 0.75 4.82 10.08
N LYS A 528 1.50 5.50 9.20
CA LYS A 528 2.57 4.86 8.43
C LYS A 528 3.80 4.78 9.33
N TRP A 529 4.41 3.60 9.40
CA TRP A 529 5.71 3.42 10.05
C TRP A 529 6.86 3.65 9.07
N VAL A 530 6.71 3.10 7.86
CA VAL A 530 7.71 3.10 6.79
C VAL A 530 7.05 3.50 5.49
N THR A 531 7.76 4.28 4.67
CA THR A 531 7.38 4.59 3.29
C THR A 531 8.41 4.03 2.32
N ALA A 532 7.96 3.42 1.22
CA ALA A 532 8.87 2.92 0.18
C ALA A 532 9.74 4.02 -0.45
N GLU A 533 9.29 5.28 -0.37
CA GLU A 533 10.08 6.47 -0.66
C GLU A 533 10.61 7.06 0.65
N THR A 534 11.84 6.70 1.02
CA THR A 534 12.80 7.60 1.70
C THR A 534 14.21 6.98 1.77
N PRO A 535 15.19 7.53 1.04
CA PRO A 535 16.57 7.59 1.49
C PRO A 535 16.65 8.70 2.56
N GLY A 536 16.29 8.36 3.82
CA GLY A 536 16.39 9.29 4.95
C GLY A 536 15.07 9.60 5.67
N ALA A 537 14.39 8.58 6.20
CA ALA A 537 13.46 8.78 7.30
C ALA A 537 14.12 8.37 8.63
N THR A 538 14.23 9.32 9.55
CA THR A 538 14.20 9.06 11.00
C THR A 538 12.84 8.46 11.36
N VAL A 539 12.71 7.75 12.48
CA VAL A 539 11.40 7.28 12.96
C VAL A 539 10.51 8.48 13.25
N VAL A 540 9.53 8.72 12.38
CA VAL A 540 8.45 9.69 12.58
C VAL A 540 7.17 8.96 12.23
N ALA A 541 6.39 8.60 13.25
CA ALA A 541 5.06 8.02 13.08
C ALA A 541 4.14 9.07 12.45
N ARG A 542 4.08 9.10 11.12
CA ARG A 542 3.19 10.02 10.40
C ARG A 542 1.79 9.43 10.38
N LYS A 543 0.84 10.20 10.91
CA LYS A 543 -0.59 9.98 10.68
C LYS A 543 -0.80 9.81 9.18
N CYS A 544 -1.60 8.83 8.79
CA CYS A 544 -1.99 8.68 7.39
C CYS A 544 -2.89 9.85 7.01
N ASP A 545 -2.44 10.65 6.06
CA ASP A 545 -3.25 11.70 5.45
C ASP A 545 -4.51 11.06 4.86
N ALA A 546 -5.66 11.39 5.45
CA ALA A 546 -6.91 11.41 4.72
C ALA A 546 -6.80 12.49 3.61
N PRO A 547 -7.65 12.50 2.58
CA PRO A 547 -7.74 13.67 1.70
C PRO A 547 -8.26 14.86 2.52
N ASP A 548 -7.35 15.67 3.04
CA ASP A 548 -7.68 16.68 4.06
C ASP A 548 -8.74 17.68 3.57
N PRO A 549 -9.80 17.91 4.37
CA PRO A 549 -10.58 19.14 4.30
C PRO A 549 -9.78 20.28 4.95
N GLU A 550 -8.61 20.60 4.39
CA GLU A 550 -7.82 21.81 4.73
C GLU A 550 -8.71 23.04 4.53
N GLY A 551 -9.30 23.53 5.63
CA GLY A 551 -10.38 24.52 5.57
C GLY A 551 -10.89 25.01 6.93
N PHE A 552 -10.16 24.75 8.01
CA PHE A 552 -10.39 25.38 9.31
C PHE A 552 -9.06 25.90 9.86
N SER A 553 -8.98 27.22 10.05
CA SER A 553 -7.88 27.87 10.77
C SER A 553 -8.00 27.59 12.26
N GLU A 554 -6.90 27.24 12.91
CA GLU A 554 -6.83 27.26 14.37
C GLU A 554 -7.03 28.69 14.87
N SER A 555 -8.10 28.92 15.62
CA SER A 555 -8.33 30.16 16.36
C SER A 555 -9.12 29.89 17.64
N SER A 556 -8.43 30.01 18.78
CA SER A 556 -8.97 29.98 20.16
C SER A 556 -9.80 28.76 20.57
N GLU A 557 -9.35 28.07 21.63
CA GLU A 557 -10.25 27.36 22.53
C GLU A 557 -11.38 28.32 22.96
N SER A 558 -12.62 27.93 22.71
CA SER A 558 -13.80 28.68 23.11
C SER A 558 -14.63 27.83 24.06
N GLU A 559 -14.65 28.22 25.33
CA GLU A 559 -15.60 27.68 26.29
C GLU A 559 -17.02 27.95 25.80
N LEU A 560 -17.93 27.00 26.06
CA LEU A 560 -19.34 27.15 25.71
C LEU A 560 -19.92 28.43 26.34
N PRO A 561 -20.58 29.32 25.56
CA PRO A 561 -21.15 30.54 26.10
C PRO A 561 -22.03 30.26 27.31
N ALA A 562 -21.77 30.95 28.42
CA ALA A 562 -22.38 30.65 29.72
C ALA A 562 -23.92 30.68 29.68
N GLU A 563 -24.49 31.54 28.82
CA GLU A 563 -25.93 31.63 28.56
C GLU A 563 -26.51 30.34 27.95
N LEU A 564 -25.77 29.70 27.03
CA LEU A 564 -26.16 28.46 26.36
C LEU A 564 -26.02 27.25 27.31
N LEU A 565 -25.00 27.27 28.18
CA LEU A 565 -24.86 26.28 29.26
C LEU A 565 -25.97 26.44 30.32
N ALA A 566 -26.38 27.68 30.63
CA ALA A 566 -27.49 27.96 31.53
C ALA A 566 -28.84 27.52 30.93
N GLU A 567 -29.07 27.77 29.64
CA GLU A 567 -30.28 27.32 28.92
C GLU A 567 -30.35 25.78 28.90
N LEU A 568 -29.24 25.08 28.64
CA LEU A 568 -29.19 23.62 28.70
C LEU A 568 -29.48 23.07 30.11
N LYS A 569 -28.91 23.66 31.16
CA LYS A 569 -29.17 23.29 32.56
C LYS A 569 -30.61 23.54 33.00
N ALA A 570 -31.23 24.62 32.52
CA ALA A 570 -32.64 24.93 32.77
C ALA A 570 -33.61 24.00 32.02
N LYS A 571 -33.15 23.39 30.92
CA LYS A 571 -33.97 22.57 30.01
C LYS A 571 -33.91 21.07 30.28
N TYR A 572 -32.81 20.58 30.85
CA TYR A 572 -32.59 19.18 31.22
C TYR A 572 -31.91 19.05 32.61
N PRO A 573 -32.57 19.50 33.70
CA PRO A 573 -31.97 19.51 35.04
C PRO A 573 -31.56 18.11 35.53
N GLU A 574 -32.30 17.07 35.13
CA GLU A 574 -31.98 15.66 35.37
C GLU A 574 -30.68 15.13 34.72
N HIS A 575 -29.97 15.97 33.95
CA HIS A 575 -28.66 15.64 33.37
C HIS A 575 -27.50 16.42 34.02
N PHE A 576 -27.78 17.28 35.00
CA PHE A 576 -26.78 18.03 35.76
C PHE A 576 -27.03 17.92 37.27
N PRO A 577 -26.87 16.71 37.86
CA PRO A 577 -27.03 16.53 39.30
C PRO A 577 -26.07 17.44 40.08
N ALA A 578 -26.60 18.06 41.15
CA ALA A 578 -25.78 18.85 42.06
C ALA A 578 -24.79 17.93 42.80
N ALA A 579 -23.54 18.39 42.93
CA ALA A 579 -22.51 17.67 43.64
C ALA A 579 -22.50 18.09 45.12
N ASP A 580 -23.15 17.30 45.97
CA ASP A 580 -22.91 17.29 47.40
C ASP A 580 -22.06 16.07 47.77
N VAL A 581 -21.16 16.25 48.72
CA VAL A 581 -20.23 15.22 49.22
C VAL A 581 -20.59 14.96 50.68
N GLU A 582 -20.81 13.70 51.07
CA GLU A 582 -20.29 13.14 52.34
C GLU A 582 -20.50 11.61 52.51
N GLN A 583 -19.45 10.97 53.04
CA GLN A 583 -19.43 9.82 53.98
C GLN A 583 -20.05 8.43 53.65
N VAL A 584 -19.15 7.51 53.23
CA VAL A 584 -18.67 6.33 54.02
C VAL A 584 -19.64 5.19 54.43
N GLU A 585 -19.35 4.01 53.83
CA GLU A 585 -19.43 2.62 54.34
C GLU A 585 -20.78 1.91 54.65
N ASN A 586 -20.68 0.56 54.68
CA ASN A 586 -21.68 -0.49 54.91
C ASN A 586 -22.75 -0.71 53.81
N GLU A 587 -23.13 -1.95 53.45
CA GLU A 587 -22.71 -3.27 53.97
C GLU A 587 -22.80 -4.37 52.88
N GLU A 588 -21.83 -5.30 52.85
CA GLU A 588 -21.97 -6.57 52.10
C GLU A 588 -22.57 -7.65 53.02
N LYS A 589 -23.84 -8.01 52.81
CA LYS A 589 -24.46 -9.32 53.16
C LYS A 589 -25.88 -9.42 52.62
N GLU A 590 -26.42 -10.64 52.71
CA GLU A 590 -27.74 -11.08 52.20
C GLU A 590 -27.82 -11.11 50.64
N LEU A 591 -28.05 -12.24 49.96
CA LEU A 591 -28.24 -13.63 50.43
C LEU A 591 -27.44 -14.62 49.58
N GLN A 592 -26.95 -15.67 50.23
CA GLN A 592 -26.92 -17.02 49.66
C GLN A 592 -27.98 -17.84 50.39
N GLU A 593 -29.04 -18.30 49.72
CA GLU A 593 -29.80 -19.49 50.12
C GLU A 593 -30.79 -19.91 49.02
N GLU A 594 -30.90 -21.23 48.80
CA GLU A 594 -31.92 -21.98 48.01
C GLU A 594 -32.10 -21.62 46.51
N SER A 595 -32.38 -22.53 45.57
CA SER A 595 -32.48 -24.00 45.51
C SER A 595 -32.03 -24.41 44.08
N ASN A 596 -31.27 -25.47 43.78
CA ASN A 596 -31.29 -26.88 44.15
C ASN A 596 -32.44 -27.71 43.51
N GLU A 597 -32.05 -28.68 42.66
CA GLU A 597 -32.85 -29.81 42.10
C GLU A 597 -34.01 -29.44 41.12
N THR A 598 -34.46 -30.28 40.16
CA THR A 598 -34.20 -31.72 39.88
C THR A 598 -34.22 -32.03 38.36
N SER A 599 -33.75 -33.21 37.94
CA SER A 599 -34.08 -33.88 36.66
C SER A 599 -35.11 -35.02 36.93
N PRO A 600 -35.85 -35.61 35.96
CA PRO A 600 -35.26 -36.60 35.03
C PRO A 600 -35.96 -36.78 33.65
N GLU A 601 -35.37 -37.66 32.81
CA GLU A 601 -35.97 -38.72 31.92
C GLU A 601 -37.25 -38.49 31.05
N SER A 602 -37.50 -39.21 29.94
CA SER A 602 -36.66 -39.97 28.97
C SER A 602 -37.53 -40.49 27.79
N ARG A 603 -36.90 -40.96 26.69
CA ARG A 603 -37.45 -41.90 25.66
C ARG A 603 -38.63 -41.38 24.80
N GLU A 604 -38.98 -41.93 23.63
CA GLU A 604 -38.32 -42.69 22.53
C GLU A 604 -39.09 -42.23 21.24
N GLU A 605 -39.01 -42.75 20.00
CA GLU A 605 -38.56 -43.99 19.35
C GLU A 605 -38.22 -43.66 17.87
N GLU A 606 -37.72 -44.61 17.05
CA GLU A 606 -37.59 -44.48 15.58
C GLU A 606 -38.83 -45.10 14.85
N PRO A 607 -38.92 -45.10 13.49
CA PRO A 607 -38.20 -46.13 12.72
C PRO A 607 -37.68 -45.72 11.33
N GLU A 608 -36.91 -46.63 10.74
CA GLU A 608 -36.18 -46.57 9.48
C GLU A 608 -37.06 -46.53 8.21
N LYS A 609 -36.45 -46.19 7.06
CA LYS A 609 -36.38 -47.14 5.92
C LYS A 609 -35.34 -46.81 4.85
N GLU A 610 -34.80 -47.87 4.26
CA GLU A 610 -33.83 -47.89 3.17
C GLU A 610 -34.49 -47.81 1.78
N GLU A 611 -33.72 -47.46 0.74
CA GLU A 611 -33.68 -48.26 -0.49
C GLU A 611 -32.32 -48.11 -1.20
N SER A 612 -31.92 -49.10 -1.99
CA SER A 612 -30.54 -49.39 -2.43
C SER A 612 -30.34 -49.38 -3.96
N LEU A 613 -29.07 -49.43 -4.41
CA LEU A 613 -28.48 -49.86 -5.72
C LEU A 613 -27.08 -49.21 -5.83
N GLU A 614 -25.92 -49.84 -6.10
CA GLU A 614 -25.51 -50.88 -7.09
C GLU A 614 -25.73 -50.43 -8.56
N GLU A 615 -24.76 -50.40 -9.50
CA GLU A 615 -23.31 -50.70 -9.54
C GLU A 615 -22.62 -49.61 -10.44
N SER A 616 -21.43 -49.68 -11.08
CA SER A 616 -20.43 -50.73 -11.34
C SER A 616 -18.97 -50.21 -11.44
N SER A 617 -18.02 -51.12 -11.65
CA SER A 617 -16.60 -50.85 -11.99
C SER A 617 -16.33 -50.46 -13.45
N GLU A 618 -15.22 -49.75 -13.73
CA GLU A 618 -14.13 -50.18 -14.64
C GLU A 618 -12.93 -49.20 -14.71
N GLU A 619 -11.71 -49.71 -14.63
CA GLU A 619 -10.46 -49.09 -15.15
C GLU A 619 -9.99 -49.91 -16.38
N PRO A 620 -9.15 -49.35 -17.28
CA PRO A 620 -7.78 -49.89 -17.34
C PRO A 620 -6.63 -48.94 -17.78
N SER A 621 -5.56 -48.95 -16.99
CA SER A 621 -4.12 -49.04 -17.35
C SER A 621 -3.50 -48.40 -18.64
N GLU A 622 -2.47 -47.57 -18.38
CA GLU A 622 -1.11 -47.59 -19.03
C GLU A 622 -0.83 -46.93 -20.41
N LYS A 623 0.46 -46.98 -20.82
CA LYS A 623 1.22 -46.12 -21.76
C LYS A 623 1.92 -47.01 -22.84
N PRO A 624 3.03 -46.62 -23.54
CA PRO A 624 3.50 -45.33 -24.12
C PRO A 624 3.83 -45.44 -25.65
N VAL A 625 4.08 -44.32 -26.36
CA VAL A 625 4.75 -44.33 -27.69
C VAL A 625 5.61 -43.06 -27.91
N GLU A 626 6.80 -43.20 -28.52
CA GLU A 626 7.65 -42.09 -29.00
C GLU A 626 7.62 -41.94 -30.54
N SER A 627 7.74 -40.69 -31.02
CA SER A 627 8.40 -40.23 -32.28
C SER A 627 8.12 -40.89 -33.65
N ILE A 628 8.04 -40.06 -34.72
CA ILE A 628 8.99 -40.08 -35.88
C ILE A 628 8.69 -38.99 -36.94
N LEU A 629 9.76 -38.66 -37.68
CA LEU A 629 9.99 -37.65 -38.72
C LEU A 629 8.88 -37.35 -39.77
N ASN A 630 8.80 -36.07 -40.19
CA ASN A 630 9.44 -35.58 -41.46
C ASN A 630 9.56 -34.04 -41.41
N LYS A 631 10.73 -33.40 -41.59
CA LYS A 631 11.63 -33.34 -42.76
C LYS A 631 10.97 -32.81 -44.04
N HIS A 632 11.29 -31.57 -44.38
CA HIS A 632 11.71 -31.20 -45.74
C HIS A 632 12.78 -30.10 -45.68
N SER A 633 13.75 -30.13 -46.60
CA SER A 633 14.98 -29.33 -46.54
C SER A 633 15.43 -28.88 -47.93
N ALA A 634 15.53 -27.57 -48.15
CA ALA A 634 16.19 -26.84 -49.25
C ALA A 634 15.77 -25.36 -49.16
N SER A 635 16.49 -24.36 -49.66
CA SER A 635 17.92 -24.21 -50.00
C SER A 635 18.20 -22.71 -50.18
N CYS A 636 19.43 -22.28 -49.92
CA CYS A 636 20.05 -21.02 -50.37
C CYS A 636 20.00 -20.87 -51.93
N PRO A 637 20.33 -19.72 -52.57
CA PRO A 637 21.29 -18.71 -52.07
C PRO A 637 21.13 -17.20 -52.51
N ASN A 638 22.06 -16.36 -51.99
CA ASN A 638 22.80 -15.24 -52.65
C ASN A 638 22.08 -14.11 -53.45
N SER A 639 22.64 -12.89 -53.61
CA SER A 639 23.72 -12.16 -52.90
C SER A 639 23.84 -10.69 -53.39
N SER A 640 24.59 -9.87 -52.64
CA SER A 640 25.53 -8.82 -53.12
C SER A 640 25.10 -7.60 -53.98
N SER A 641 25.55 -6.40 -53.53
CA SER A 641 26.14 -5.29 -54.34
C SER A 641 25.21 -4.46 -55.29
N GLN A 642 25.43 -3.16 -55.59
CA GLN A 642 26.45 -2.18 -55.14
C GLN A 642 25.97 -0.70 -55.29
N ALA A 643 26.90 0.26 -55.17
CA ALA A 643 26.76 1.73 -55.32
C ALA A 643 26.43 2.17 -56.79
N SER A 644 26.37 3.45 -57.22
CA SER A 644 26.92 4.75 -56.75
C SER A 644 26.15 5.94 -57.44
N THR A 645 26.41 7.25 -57.32
CA THR A 645 27.25 8.16 -56.48
C THR A 645 26.74 9.63 -56.64
N GLU A 646 27.31 10.61 -55.89
CA GLU A 646 27.56 12.03 -56.27
C GLU A 646 26.35 12.97 -56.58
N GLU A 647 26.40 14.30 -56.45
CA GLU A 647 27.26 15.23 -55.67
C GLU A 647 26.36 16.42 -55.17
N ASP A 648 26.72 17.27 -54.21
CA ASP A 648 27.69 18.37 -54.34
C ASP A 648 28.23 18.86 -52.97
N LYS A 649 29.25 19.73 -52.98
CA LYS A 649 29.88 20.33 -51.78
C LYS A 649 30.10 21.83 -51.98
N GLU A 650 30.05 22.64 -50.92
CA GLU A 650 31.04 23.72 -50.81
C GLU A 650 31.42 24.15 -49.37
N ASN A 651 32.72 24.03 -49.11
CA ASN A 651 33.67 24.66 -48.17
C ASN A 651 33.30 25.34 -46.82
N ILE A 652 34.32 25.26 -45.95
CA ILE A 652 34.46 25.87 -44.61
C ILE A 652 35.29 27.17 -44.72
N PRO A 653 35.32 28.05 -43.70
CA PRO A 653 36.43 27.95 -42.73
C PRO A 653 36.00 28.25 -41.26
N ALA A 654 36.92 28.01 -40.32
CA ALA A 654 36.72 28.28 -38.89
C ALA A 654 37.65 29.39 -38.40
N SER A 655 37.15 30.29 -37.53
CA SER A 655 37.96 31.31 -36.85
C SER A 655 37.33 31.81 -35.55
N ASN A 656 37.99 31.55 -34.42
CA ASN A 656 38.08 32.49 -33.30
C ASN A 656 39.19 33.53 -33.60
N PRO A 657 39.34 34.65 -32.85
CA PRO A 657 38.57 35.09 -31.68
C PRO A 657 38.01 36.53 -31.81
N GLN A 658 37.26 37.00 -30.82
CA GLN A 658 37.65 38.19 -30.01
C GLN A 658 36.69 38.38 -28.81
N GLU A 659 37.24 38.78 -27.67
CA GLU A 659 36.49 39.38 -26.56
C GLU A 659 36.46 40.90 -26.79
N GLU A 660 35.30 41.56 -26.65
CA GLU A 660 35.26 43.02 -26.47
C GLU A 660 33.96 43.49 -25.81
N GLY A 661 34.08 44.32 -24.77
CA GLY A 661 33.03 45.24 -24.32
C GLY A 661 31.76 44.66 -23.67
N SER A 662 31.85 43.99 -22.52
CA SER A 662 30.70 43.93 -21.61
C SER A 662 30.43 45.31 -21.02
N SER A 663 29.31 45.95 -21.38
CA SER A 663 28.80 47.08 -20.61
C SER A 663 28.27 46.56 -19.26
N ASP A 664 28.86 47.04 -18.16
CA ASP A 664 28.38 46.72 -16.81
C ASP A 664 26.99 47.35 -16.61
N CYS A 665 25.95 46.56 -16.87
CA CYS A 665 24.60 46.89 -16.47
C CYS A 665 24.52 46.83 -14.93
N GLU A 666 24.00 47.88 -14.31
CA GLU A 666 23.81 47.99 -12.85
C GLU A 666 23.02 46.79 -12.26
N GLN A 667 22.12 46.21 -13.07
CA GLN A 667 21.36 44.99 -12.76
C GLN A 667 22.25 43.73 -12.68
N CYS A 668 23.25 43.60 -13.57
CA CYS A 668 24.24 42.53 -13.51
C CYS A 668 25.12 42.64 -12.26
N GLU A 669 25.47 43.86 -11.84
CA GLU A 669 26.26 44.06 -10.63
C GLU A 669 25.45 43.71 -9.36
N ASN A 670 24.17 44.07 -9.29
CA ASN A 670 23.29 43.68 -8.19
C ASN A 670 23.05 42.17 -8.14
N LEU A 671 22.88 41.50 -9.29
CA LEU A 671 22.80 40.03 -9.35
C LEU A 671 24.13 39.37 -8.91
N ARG A 672 25.28 39.99 -9.20
CA ARG A 672 26.60 39.54 -8.73
C ARG A 672 26.75 39.70 -7.22
N LYS A 673 26.39 40.87 -6.67
CA LYS A 673 26.39 41.16 -5.22
C LYS A 673 25.49 40.19 -4.45
N PHE A 674 24.27 39.92 -4.94
CA PHE A 674 23.38 38.91 -4.36
C PHE A 674 23.99 37.50 -4.39
N ARG A 675 24.55 37.09 -5.54
CA ARG A 675 25.22 35.78 -5.70
C ARG A 675 26.40 35.62 -4.75
N ASP A 676 27.19 36.66 -4.54
CA ASP A 676 28.38 36.60 -3.69
C ASP A 676 28.01 36.66 -2.20
N ALA A 677 27.00 37.44 -1.80
CA ALA A 677 26.43 37.41 -0.44
C ALA A 677 25.83 36.03 -0.09
N MET A 678 25.16 35.38 -1.05
CA MET A 678 24.64 34.02 -0.85
C MET A 678 25.76 32.98 -0.70
N LYS A 679 26.88 33.10 -1.42
CA LYS A 679 28.07 32.25 -1.22
C LYS A 679 28.65 32.44 0.18
N GLU A 680 28.74 33.67 0.66
CA GLU A 680 29.28 33.99 1.99
C GLU A 680 28.41 33.40 3.11
N LEU A 681 27.08 33.57 3.03
CA LEU A 681 26.14 32.96 3.96
C LEU A 681 26.29 31.42 4.00
N ILE A 682 26.31 30.77 2.83
CA ILE A 682 26.45 29.31 2.74
C ILE A 682 27.83 28.85 3.25
N GLY A 683 28.91 29.57 2.93
CA GLY A 683 30.26 29.26 3.39
C GLY A 683 30.40 29.31 4.91
N ASN A 684 29.79 30.32 5.55
CA ASN A 684 29.77 30.44 7.01
C ASN A 684 28.99 29.30 7.69
N CYS A 685 27.84 28.89 7.12
CA CYS A 685 27.05 27.75 7.60
C CYS A 685 27.70 26.37 7.33
N MET A 686 28.68 26.27 6.40
CA MET A 686 29.33 25.03 5.96
C MET A 686 30.77 24.86 6.50
N SER A 687 31.11 25.56 7.58
CA SER A 687 32.47 25.77 8.10
C SER A 687 33.20 24.53 8.65
N GLY A 688 32.58 23.34 8.60
CA GLY A 688 33.21 22.04 8.89
C GLY A 688 33.89 21.35 7.68
N THR A 689 33.90 21.94 6.49
CA THR A 689 34.26 21.26 5.22
C THR A 689 35.33 21.97 4.38
N THR A 690 36.25 22.68 5.03
CA THR A 690 37.12 23.71 4.44
C THR A 690 38.23 23.21 3.48
N GLU A 691 38.48 21.91 3.38
CA GLU A 691 39.55 21.36 2.52
C GLU A 691 39.13 21.14 1.05
N ILE A 692 37.84 21.05 0.75
CA ILE A 692 37.35 20.74 -0.61
C ILE A 692 37.45 21.96 -1.56
N LEU A 693 37.40 23.18 -1.03
CA LEU A 693 37.23 24.41 -1.82
C LEU A 693 38.51 25.01 -2.44
N LYS A 694 39.66 24.34 -2.38
CA LYS A 694 40.95 24.90 -2.83
C LYS A 694 41.37 24.57 -4.27
N GLU A 695 40.77 23.59 -4.94
CA GLU A 695 41.23 23.17 -6.29
C GLU A 695 40.29 23.50 -7.47
N THR A 696 39.00 23.75 -7.23
CA THR A 696 38.05 24.04 -8.32
C THR A 696 38.03 25.51 -8.75
N ARG A 697 39.01 25.90 -9.58
CA ARG A 697 38.95 27.13 -10.41
C ARG A 697 38.41 26.87 -11.82
N LYS A 698 37.72 25.74 -12.02
CA LYS A 698 36.89 25.39 -13.17
C LYS A 698 35.45 25.13 -12.72
N ASP A 699 34.56 25.23 -13.69
CA ASP A 699 33.20 24.69 -13.70
C ASP A 699 32.24 25.18 -12.61
N HIS A 700 31.77 26.42 -12.80
CA HIS A 700 30.53 26.97 -12.20
C HIS A 700 29.34 26.00 -12.21
N LYS A 701 29.31 25.06 -13.17
CA LYS A 701 28.26 24.04 -13.35
C LYS A 701 28.28 22.97 -12.26
N GLU A 702 29.45 22.62 -11.71
CA GLU A 702 29.53 21.69 -10.58
C GLU A 702 29.07 22.35 -9.28
N LEU A 703 29.37 23.64 -9.08
CA LEU A 703 28.84 24.41 -7.97
C LEU A 703 27.30 24.54 -8.06
N GLU A 704 26.76 24.81 -9.25
CA GLU A 704 25.31 24.89 -9.48
C GLU A 704 24.60 23.53 -9.25
N ASN A 705 25.23 22.42 -9.65
CA ASN A 705 24.72 21.07 -9.38
C ASN A 705 24.83 20.70 -7.90
N SER A 706 25.92 21.09 -7.23
CA SER A 706 26.09 20.92 -5.79
C SER A 706 24.99 21.67 -5.02
N LEU A 707 24.74 22.93 -5.37
CA LEU A 707 23.66 23.74 -4.79
C LEU A 707 22.25 23.16 -5.02
N LYS A 708 22.03 22.40 -6.09
CA LYS A 708 20.76 21.64 -6.29
C LYS A 708 20.67 20.37 -5.45
N SER A 709 21.80 19.78 -5.07
CA SER A 709 21.86 18.55 -4.24
C SER A 709 21.86 18.83 -2.73
N TYR A 710 22.42 19.95 -2.29
CA TYR A 710 22.52 20.37 -0.88
C TYR A 710 21.45 21.41 -0.53
N GLY A 711 20.17 21.04 -0.65
CA GLY A 711 19.07 21.81 -0.07
C GLY A 711 19.18 21.93 1.47
N PRO A 712 18.42 22.81 2.15
CA PRO A 712 18.67 23.21 3.54
C PRO A 712 18.39 22.10 4.58
N ILE A 713 17.97 20.93 4.08
CA ILE A 713 17.60 19.69 4.78
C ILE A 713 18.76 19.09 5.59
N ARG A 714 20.00 19.56 5.41
CA ARG A 714 21.20 19.12 6.15
C ARG A 714 21.78 20.13 7.14
N LEU A 715 21.13 21.27 7.36
CA LEU A 715 21.46 22.13 8.49
C LEU A 715 20.86 21.55 9.78
N SER A 716 21.60 21.59 10.89
CA SER A 716 21.00 21.41 12.23
C SER A 716 20.04 22.58 12.52
N ASP A 717 19.05 22.39 13.38
CA ASP A 717 17.98 23.37 13.56
C ASP A 717 18.48 24.76 13.98
N ASP A 718 19.51 24.85 14.84
CA ASP A 718 20.19 26.10 15.20
C ASP A 718 20.79 26.83 13.98
N ASN A 719 21.47 26.06 13.11
CA ASN A 719 22.09 26.59 11.89
C ASN A 719 21.04 26.94 10.83
N ARG A 720 19.90 26.25 10.83
CA ARG A 720 18.77 26.49 9.94
C ARG A 720 18.04 27.78 10.33
N GLU A 721 17.74 27.97 11.62
CA GLU A 721 17.14 29.22 12.11
C GLU A 721 18.07 30.42 11.87
N LEU A 722 19.39 30.24 12.02
CA LEU A 722 20.39 31.26 11.69
C LEU A 722 20.45 31.54 10.18
N PHE A 723 20.42 30.51 9.34
CA PHE A 723 20.38 30.64 7.87
C PHE A 723 19.13 31.40 7.43
N ASP A 724 17.95 30.98 7.87
CA ASP A 724 16.66 31.60 7.49
C ASP A 724 16.60 33.07 7.94
N LYS A 725 17.06 33.40 9.16
CA LYS A 725 17.15 34.79 9.66
C LYS A 725 18.09 35.68 8.84
N GLN A 726 19.19 35.15 8.30
CA GLN A 726 20.14 35.90 7.49
C GLN A 726 19.71 35.96 6.01
N PHE A 727 19.10 34.89 5.49
CA PHE A 727 18.49 34.87 4.16
C PHE A 727 17.37 35.91 4.05
N GLU A 728 16.47 35.96 5.04
CA GLU A 728 15.42 37.00 5.13
C GLU A 728 15.99 38.43 5.20
N ARG A 729 17.16 38.63 5.83
CA ARG A 729 17.85 39.93 5.81
C ARG A 729 18.40 40.28 4.44
N ILE A 730 18.98 39.32 3.71
CA ILE A 730 19.46 39.52 2.33
C ILE A 730 18.26 39.85 1.42
N MET A 731 17.15 39.12 1.53
CA MET A 731 15.93 39.34 0.76
C MET A 731 15.19 40.65 1.09
N LYS A 732 15.47 41.27 2.25
CA LYS A 732 14.90 42.56 2.69
C LYS A 732 15.85 43.75 2.51
N ARG A 733 16.96 43.58 1.79
CA ARG A 733 17.87 44.68 1.42
C ARG A 733 17.20 45.64 0.44
N SER A 734 16.96 46.88 0.87
CA SER A 734 16.34 47.92 0.05
C SER A 734 17.22 48.45 -1.08
N ASP A 735 18.47 48.03 -1.20
CA ASP A 735 19.40 48.46 -2.25
C ASP A 735 19.40 47.58 -3.51
N TRP A 736 18.81 46.37 -3.49
CA TRP A 736 18.78 45.45 -4.65
C TRP A 736 17.36 44.97 -4.99
N ASP A 737 16.71 45.53 -6.02
CA ASP A 737 15.53 44.92 -6.63
C ASP A 737 15.94 43.80 -7.60
N ILE A 738 15.57 42.57 -7.25
CA ILE A 738 15.79 41.35 -8.05
C ILE A 738 14.48 40.79 -8.65
N THR A 739 13.36 41.50 -8.52
CA THR A 739 12.03 41.02 -8.93
C THR A 739 11.64 41.38 -10.38
N ASN A 740 12.35 42.32 -11.01
CA ASN A 740 12.01 42.89 -12.33
C ASN A 740 13.04 42.62 -13.44
N CYS A 741 13.90 41.60 -13.31
CA CYS A 741 14.87 41.26 -14.35
C CYS A 741 14.17 40.48 -15.49
N GLY A 742 14.18 41.06 -16.69
CA GLY A 742 13.61 40.43 -17.89
C GLY A 742 14.45 39.26 -18.42
N ASP A 743 13.77 38.39 -19.17
CA ASP A 743 14.26 37.23 -19.92
C ASP A 743 14.89 36.04 -19.13
N ASP A 744 14.30 34.86 -19.37
CA ASP A 744 14.80 33.50 -19.09
C ASP A 744 15.31 33.15 -17.67
N ILE A 745 14.86 33.87 -16.63
CA ILE A 745 14.97 33.38 -15.24
C ILE A 745 14.11 32.11 -15.07
N ARG A 746 14.76 30.95 -15.08
CA ARG A 746 14.19 29.71 -14.54
C ARG A 746 13.95 29.91 -13.04
N PRO A 747 12.72 29.70 -12.53
CA PRO A 747 12.47 29.77 -11.10
C PRO A 747 13.33 28.74 -10.35
N TRP A 748 14.13 29.19 -9.39
CA TRP A 748 14.88 28.29 -8.53
C TRP A 748 13.90 27.45 -7.70
N PRO A 749 14.12 26.13 -7.50
CA PRO A 749 13.09 25.18 -7.07
C PRO A 749 12.50 25.44 -5.67
N TRP A 750 13.21 26.17 -4.82
CA TRP A 750 12.76 26.63 -3.49
C TRP A 750 11.64 27.69 -3.55
N PHE A 751 11.44 28.37 -4.68
CA PHE A 751 10.39 29.41 -4.83
C PHE A 751 9.07 28.82 -5.36
N ARG A 752 8.33 28.13 -4.49
CA ARG A 752 6.87 27.96 -4.62
C ARG A 752 6.19 28.12 -3.26
N LYS A 753 5.07 28.84 -3.25
CA LYS A 753 4.01 28.72 -2.24
C LYS A 753 3.07 27.60 -2.63
#